data_AF-A0A7C1EAU6-F1
#
_entry.id   AF-A0A7C1EAU6-F1
#
_cell.length_a   1.000
_cell.length_b   1.000
_cell.length_c   1.000
_cell.angle_alpha   90.00
_cell.angle_beta   90.00
_cell.angle_gamma   90.00
#
_symmetry.space_group_name_H-M   'P 1'
#
loop_
_entity.id
_entity.type
_entity.pdbx_description
1 polymer ?
#
loop_
_entity_poly.entity_id
_entity_poly.type
_entity_poly.pdbx_seq_one_letter_code
_entity_poly.pdbx_strand_id
1 'polypeptide(L)'
;MDNNGRQIDEIIVPERPPAVKAAAATVPEPDSALGINILPDVPAFDWCYGCSATSAAMMFGYYDRTGYPSMYTGSTNGGVCPLTNSAWGNGECPLSATHQGIDGLAVKGHVDDYWYSYSSDVDPYYGNWQEHTYAGCTADFMGTNQYQNWKNKDGATTFYYYTNGAPLYDYSGCEPGKRDGTHGMRLFVESRNYTVFHDGVHFRNYNQYVDAYQSGGFTYAQFKAEIDAGRPVMIQIAGHSMLGFGYSDPDTIYLHDTWDHNTHTMTWGGYYADKRHYGVSVLQLDAVAPCGTMGVNPTSWSPTVNAGSSASQTVTISAIEGPVNGVTVSKMSGPAWLTNSPSNLGDITAGSSKTVTLTAAPPAGTSGEFDYTVRVNNTCGTPTAQDVTGTIHVPDTTPPSVTVTSPDGGENWQVGSTHAITWTATDTVGVTSIDITYSTDGGSSYPFTIATGIANTGTYSWTIPNTPSTTCKVNVIAHDAAGNTGEDASNATFAITTPSANTVYPEPQNSCAPYSNTVAVQIWADTTDEFGVGQINLTYDSSCANVTNFEYGPLFSGFSTWDSTVAGREWLVFTRLGTVSGTVLIGTLTIQCGTTSECETPLTFAPPSKLNDPFVGDLIVTWIGGTFNCTPLPQLCTNPDPPSHDFGTVPEGQTATWTFAITNCGENTLTWTVSD
;
A
#
# COMPACT_ATOMS: atom_id res chain seq x y z
N MET A 1 16.70 -35.71 -57.51
CA MET A 1 16.73 -37.00 -56.80
C MET A 1 16.94 -36.70 -55.32
N ASP A 2 16.32 -37.46 -54.42
CA ASP A 2 16.64 -37.39 -52.99
C ASP A 2 17.99 -38.04 -52.67
N ASN A 3 18.39 -38.02 -51.40
CA ASN A 3 19.65 -38.61 -50.93
C ASN A 3 19.74 -40.13 -51.12
N ASN A 4 18.62 -40.79 -51.42
CA ASN A 4 18.51 -42.23 -51.67
C ASN A 4 18.35 -42.55 -53.17
N GLY A 5 18.52 -41.56 -54.05
CA GLY A 5 18.43 -41.73 -55.50
C GLY A 5 17.00 -41.83 -56.05
N ARG A 6 15.97 -41.51 -55.25
CA ARG A 6 14.56 -41.52 -55.68
C ARG A 6 14.21 -40.21 -56.38
N GLN A 7 13.33 -40.28 -57.37
CA GLN A 7 12.93 -39.10 -58.15
C GLN A 7 11.92 -38.24 -57.38
N ILE A 8 12.27 -36.99 -57.19
CA ILE A 8 11.46 -35.95 -56.54
C ILE A 8 11.20 -34.83 -57.55
N ASP A 9 9.98 -34.32 -57.55
CA ASP A 9 9.61 -33.11 -58.26
C ASP A 9 9.78 -31.91 -57.32
N GLU A 10 10.31 -30.82 -57.86
CA GLU A 10 10.34 -29.50 -57.23
C GLU A 10 9.18 -28.69 -57.83
N ILE A 11 8.25 -28.24 -56.99
CA ILE A 11 7.12 -27.40 -57.40
C ILE A 11 7.25 -26.06 -56.71
N ILE A 12 7.29 -25.00 -57.52
CA ILE A 12 7.38 -23.61 -57.05
C ILE A 12 5.98 -23.00 -57.14
N VAL A 13 5.45 -22.56 -56.00
CA VAL A 13 4.16 -21.86 -55.93
C VAL A 13 4.44 -20.35 -55.95
N PRO A 14 4.08 -19.64 -57.03
CA PRO A 14 4.41 -18.23 -57.25
C PRO A 14 3.51 -17.27 -56.46
N GLU A 15 3.89 -16.00 -56.44
CA GLU A 15 3.43 -15.04 -55.43
C GLU A 15 2.53 -13.90 -55.96
N ARG A 16 1.49 -14.16 -56.77
CA ARG A 16 0.48 -13.11 -57.03
C ARG A 16 -0.95 -13.63 -57.12
N PRO A 17 -1.91 -12.94 -56.46
CA PRO A 17 -3.31 -13.17 -56.74
C PRO A 17 -3.63 -12.80 -58.20
N PRO A 18 -4.48 -13.58 -58.88
CA PRO A 18 -4.95 -13.25 -60.21
C PRO A 18 -5.80 -11.97 -60.16
N ALA A 19 -5.89 -11.29 -61.31
CA ALA A 19 -6.78 -10.13 -61.46
C ALA A 19 -8.26 -10.48 -61.29
N VAL A 20 -8.63 -11.74 -61.54
CA VAL A 20 -9.99 -12.28 -61.36
C VAL A 20 -9.92 -13.36 -60.29
N LYS A 21 -10.59 -13.10 -59.16
CA LYS A 21 -10.74 -14.06 -58.06
C LYS A 21 -11.82 -15.07 -58.39
N ALA A 22 -11.75 -16.24 -57.75
CA ALA A 22 -12.77 -17.27 -57.91
C ALA A 22 -14.10 -16.85 -57.25
N ALA A 23 -15.19 -17.54 -57.59
CA ALA A 23 -16.50 -17.23 -57.03
C ALA A 23 -16.63 -17.81 -55.61
N ALA A 24 -17.10 -16.99 -54.67
CA ALA A 24 -17.46 -17.41 -53.33
C ALA A 24 -18.64 -18.42 -53.36
N ALA A 25 -18.65 -19.33 -52.40
CA ALA A 25 -19.68 -20.31 -52.13
C ALA A 25 -20.31 -20.07 -50.76
N THR A 26 -21.60 -20.37 -50.64
CA THR A 26 -22.25 -20.46 -49.33
C THR A 26 -22.00 -21.85 -48.75
N VAL A 27 -21.60 -21.88 -47.48
CA VAL A 27 -21.32 -23.11 -46.76
C VAL A 27 -22.60 -23.59 -46.06
N PRO A 28 -23.02 -24.85 -46.25
CA PRO A 28 -24.09 -25.43 -45.45
C PRO A 28 -23.66 -25.66 -44.00
N GLU A 29 -24.61 -25.70 -43.07
CA GLU A 29 -24.32 -26.13 -41.70
C GLU A 29 -23.75 -27.55 -41.68
N PRO A 30 -22.83 -27.89 -40.75
CA PRO A 30 -22.34 -29.24 -40.59
C PRO A 30 -23.50 -30.23 -40.37
N ASP A 31 -23.59 -31.25 -41.22
CA ASP A 31 -24.60 -32.30 -41.14
C ASP A 31 -24.00 -33.63 -41.61
N SER A 32 -23.57 -34.43 -40.64
CA SER A 32 -22.97 -35.74 -40.89
C SER A 32 -23.96 -36.74 -41.51
N ALA A 33 -25.27 -36.54 -41.34
CA ALA A 33 -26.29 -37.38 -41.99
C ALA A 33 -26.43 -37.06 -43.48
N LEU A 34 -26.05 -35.85 -43.90
CA LEU A 34 -25.98 -35.42 -45.30
C LEU A 34 -24.58 -35.55 -45.90
N GLY A 35 -23.62 -36.12 -45.15
CA GLY A 35 -22.24 -36.28 -45.59
C GLY A 35 -21.45 -34.98 -45.63
N ILE A 36 -21.86 -33.95 -44.88
CA ILE A 36 -21.24 -32.62 -44.81
C ILE A 36 -20.50 -32.50 -43.48
N ASN A 37 -19.18 -32.33 -43.52
CA ASN A 37 -18.39 -32.05 -42.33
C ASN A 37 -17.47 -30.85 -42.56
N ILE A 38 -17.49 -29.90 -41.63
CA ILE A 38 -16.78 -28.63 -41.70
C ILE A 38 -16.19 -28.33 -40.34
N LEU A 39 -14.90 -27.99 -40.31
CA LEU A 39 -14.23 -27.53 -39.10
C LEU A 39 -14.76 -26.13 -38.71
N PRO A 40 -15.21 -25.94 -37.45
CA PRO A 40 -15.64 -24.62 -36.98
C PRO A 40 -14.42 -23.72 -36.75
N ASP A 41 -14.66 -22.40 -36.68
CA ASP A 41 -13.66 -21.42 -36.23
C ASP A 41 -12.33 -21.43 -36.99
N VAL A 42 -12.34 -21.86 -38.25
CA VAL A 42 -11.16 -21.82 -39.13
C VAL A 42 -10.97 -20.38 -39.61
N PRO A 43 -9.80 -19.76 -39.39
CA PRO A 43 -9.54 -18.42 -39.89
C PRO A 43 -9.55 -18.37 -41.43
N ALA A 44 -10.06 -17.26 -41.96
CA ALA A 44 -10.02 -16.91 -43.37
C ALA A 44 -9.25 -15.60 -43.51
N PHE A 45 -8.03 -15.68 -44.05
CA PHE A 45 -7.13 -14.55 -44.25
C PHE A 45 -6.96 -14.15 -45.72
N ASP A 46 -6.88 -12.85 -45.98
CA ASP A 46 -6.61 -12.27 -47.29
C ASP A 46 -5.14 -12.48 -47.57
N TRP A 47 -4.84 -12.54 -48.87
CA TRP A 47 -3.51 -12.77 -49.38
C TRP A 47 -2.53 -11.77 -48.77
N CYS A 48 -1.52 -12.27 -48.07
CA CYS A 48 -0.52 -11.49 -47.37
C CYS A 48 0.86 -12.09 -47.66
N TYR A 49 1.60 -11.48 -48.58
CA TYR A 49 2.97 -11.84 -48.94
C TYR A 49 3.18 -13.34 -49.29
N GLY A 50 2.16 -14.02 -49.83
CA GLY A 50 2.30 -15.40 -50.32
C GLY A 50 1.16 -16.30 -49.88
N CYS A 51 0.62 -17.04 -50.84
CA CYS A 51 -0.55 -17.89 -50.60
C CYS A 51 -0.24 -19.07 -49.68
N SER A 52 0.95 -19.65 -49.74
CA SER A 52 1.32 -20.79 -48.89
C SER A 52 1.50 -20.38 -47.42
N ALA A 53 2.22 -19.29 -47.15
CA ALA A 53 2.41 -18.77 -45.80
C ALA A 53 1.08 -18.31 -45.18
N THR A 54 0.22 -17.66 -45.98
CA THR A 54 -1.15 -17.28 -45.57
C THR A 54 -2.00 -18.52 -45.26
N SER A 55 -1.94 -19.57 -46.09
CA SER A 55 -2.68 -20.83 -45.86
C SER A 55 -2.19 -21.55 -44.60
N ALA A 56 -0.87 -21.55 -44.35
CA ALA A 56 -0.30 -22.10 -43.12
C ALA A 56 -0.74 -21.30 -41.90
N ALA A 57 -0.75 -19.97 -42.00
CA ALA A 57 -1.24 -19.10 -40.93
C ALA A 57 -2.71 -19.38 -40.57
N MET A 58 -3.59 -19.59 -41.55
CA MET A 58 -4.97 -20.03 -41.30
C MET A 58 -5.00 -21.38 -40.54
N MET A 59 -4.20 -22.36 -40.97
CA MET A 59 -4.10 -23.68 -40.30
C MET A 59 -3.66 -23.54 -38.84
N PHE A 60 -2.62 -22.75 -38.58
CA PHE A 60 -2.10 -22.54 -37.24
C PHE A 60 -3.03 -21.70 -36.36
N GLY A 61 -3.73 -20.72 -36.95
CA GLY A 61 -4.76 -19.98 -36.24
C GLY A 61 -5.96 -20.86 -35.86
N TYR A 62 -6.30 -21.87 -36.65
CA TYR A 62 -7.26 -22.89 -36.23
C TYR A 62 -6.73 -23.70 -35.04
N TYR A 63 -5.49 -24.22 -35.11
CA TYR A 63 -4.92 -24.98 -33.99
C TYR A 63 -4.80 -24.16 -32.71
N ASP A 64 -4.46 -22.88 -32.81
CA ASP A 64 -4.47 -21.93 -31.68
C ASP A 64 -5.81 -21.94 -30.93
N ARG A 65 -6.91 -21.97 -31.69
CA ARG A 65 -8.28 -21.88 -31.19
C ARG A 65 -8.83 -23.20 -30.67
N THR A 66 -8.29 -24.34 -31.11
CA THR A 66 -8.88 -25.67 -30.82
C THR A 66 -8.07 -26.55 -29.88
N GLY A 67 -6.85 -26.16 -29.48
CA GLY A 67 -6.08 -26.94 -28.52
C GLY A 67 -4.61 -26.56 -28.34
N TYR A 68 -4.12 -25.58 -29.09
CA TYR A 68 -2.71 -25.20 -29.14
C TYR A 68 -2.52 -23.68 -28.87
N PRO A 69 -2.95 -23.16 -27.70
CA PRO A 69 -3.13 -21.73 -27.43
C PRO A 69 -1.86 -20.85 -27.41
N SER A 70 -0.66 -21.42 -27.62
CA SER A 70 0.57 -20.64 -27.80
C SER A 70 1.03 -20.55 -29.26
N MET A 71 0.21 -21.05 -30.19
CA MET A 71 0.50 -20.98 -31.62
C MET A 71 0.46 -19.52 -32.09
N TYR A 72 -0.49 -18.72 -31.60
CA TYR A 72 -0.52 -17.28 -31.70
C TYR A 72 -0.05 -16.64 -30.38
N THR A 73 0.93 -15.74 -30.47
CA THR A 73 1.49 -15.04 -29.29
C THR A 73 1.12 -13.56 -29.23
N GLY A 74 0.27 -13.09 -30.14
CA GLY A 74 -0.09 -11.70 -30.21
C GLY A 74 -1.10 -11.28 -29.15
N SER A 75 -1.06 -10.01 -28.75
CA SER A 75 -1.95 -9.48 -27.72
C SER A 75 -3.35 -9.12 -28.24
N THR A 76 -3.54 -9.03 -29.56
CA THR A 76 -4.86 -8.75 -30.13
C THR A 76 -5.84 -9.90 -29.91
N ASN A 77 -7.15 -9.58 -29.90
CA ASN A 77 -8.23 -10.54 -29.72
C ASN A 77 -8.10 -11.40 -28.44
N GLY A 78 -7.59 -10.80 -27.36
CA GLY A 78 -7.48 -11.47 -26.06
C GLY A 78 -6.42 -12.57 -25.99
N GLY A 79 -5.44 -12.56 -26.89
CA GLY A 79 -4.40 -13.59 -26.94
C GLY A 79 -4.76 -14.81 -27.80
N VAL A 80 -5.82 -14.72 -28.61
CA VAL A 80 -6.29 -15.81 -29.48
C VAL A 80 -6.28 -15.35 -30.93
N CYS A 81 -5.82 -16.20 -31.85
CA CYS A 81 -5.72 -15.88 -33.27
C CYS A 81 -7.07 -15.38 -33.83
N PRO A 82 -7.10 -14.20 -34.48
CA PRO A 82 -8.30 -13.67 -35.13
C PRO A 82 -8.81 -14.58 -36.25
N LEU A 83 -10.12 -14.54 -36.52
CA LEU A 83 -10.73 -15.29 -37.63
C LEU A 83 -10.54 -14.61 -39.00
N THR A 84 -10.20 -13.32 -39.03
CA THR A 84 -10.01 -12.53 -40.26
C THR A 84 -8.92 -11.48 -40.07
N ASN A 85 -8.51 -10.82 -41.16
CA ASN A 85 -7.53 -9.72 -41.11
C ASN A 85 -8.10 -8.42 -40.52
N SER A 86 -9.36 -8.37 -40.07
CA SER A 86 -9.98 -7.11 -39.63
C SER A 86 -9.26 -6.45 -38.43
N ALA A 87 -8.53 -7.24 -37.64
CA ALA A 87 -7.71 -6.72 -36.54
C ALA A 87 -6.36 -6.14 -36.99
N TRP A 88 -5.97 -6.30 -38.26
CA TRP A 88 -4.62 -6.03 -38.79
C TRP A 88 -4.59 -5.03 -39.97
N GLY A 89 -5.73 -4.72 -40.60
CA GLY A 89 -5.81 -3.73 -41.68
C GLY A 89 -5.51 -4.29 -43.08
N ASN A 90 -5.28 -3.42 -44.07
CA ASN A 90 -5.08 -3.82 -45.46
C ASN A 90 -3.66 -4.34 -45.70
N GLY A 91 -3.53 -5.64 -45.99
CA GLY A 91 -2.29 -6.26 -46.49
C GLY A 91 -1.45 -6.99 -45.44
N GLU A 92 -1.92 -7.11 -44.20
CA GLU A 92 -1.25 -7.83 -43.12
C GLU A 92 -2.16 -8.94 -42.60
N CYS A 93 -1.60 -10.12 -42.26
CA CYS A 93 -2.36 -11.21 -41.68
C CYS A 93 -1.62 -11.90 -40.52
N PRO A 94 -2.35 -12.29 -39.45
CA PRO A 94 -1.76 -12.92 -38.29
C PRO A 94 -0.90 -14.13 -38.66
N LEU A 95 0.20 -14.35 -37.95
CA LEU A 95 1.13 -15.48 -38.13
C LEU A 95 1.89 -15.53 -39.47
N SER A 96 1.41 -14.95 -40.57
CA SER A 96 2.13 -14.97 -41.86
C SER A 96 3.21 -13.90 -41.96
N ALA A 97 2.92 -12.69 -41.47
CA ALA A 97 3.82 -11.56 -41.44
C ALA A 97 3.54 -10.77 -40.15
N THR A 98 4.57 -10.57 -39.33
CA THR A 98 4.44 -9.98 -37.99
C THR A 98 4.77 -8.49 -38.01
N HIS A 99 4.08 -7.68 -37.21
CA HIS A 99 4.27 -6.23 -37.18
C HIS A 99 4.28 -5.68 -35.75
N GLN A 100 5.12 -4.66 -35.53
CA GLN A 100 5.26 -3.95 -34.27
C GLN A 100 3.91 -3.56 -33.66
N GLY A 101 3.69 -3.95 -32.41
CA GLY A 101 2.54 -3.54 -31.60
C GLY A 101 1.23 -4.30 -31.83
N ILE A 102 1.16 -5.22 -32.79
CA ILE A 102 -0.07 -6.02 -33.07
C ILE A 102 0.06 -7.46 -32.54
N ASP A 103 1.24 -8.06 -32.64
CA ASP A 103 1.56 -9.40 -32.11
C ASP A 103 2.45 -9.38 -30.85
N GLY A 104 2.52 -8.24 -30.17
CA GLY A 104 3.33 -8.10 -28.95
C GLY A 104 4.83 -7.96 -29.20
N LEU A 105 5.29 -7.87 -30.46
CA LEU A 105 6.68 -7.55 -30.77
C LEU A 105 6.98 -6.06 -30.55
N ALA A 106 8.13 -5.79 -29.92
CA ALA A 106 8.61 -4.44 -29.61
C ALA A 106 9.25 -3.71 -30.81
N VAL A 107 9.58 -4.46 -31.87
CA VAL A 107 10.16 -3.97 -33.13
C VAL A 107 9.26 -4.40 -34.29
N LYS A 108 9.43 -3.78 -35.48
CA LYS A 108 8.76 -4.27 -36.69
C LYS A 108 9.26 -5.70 -36.97
N GLY A 109 8.33 -6.62 -37.21
CA GLY A 109 8.64 -8.01 -37.50
C GLY A 109 8.79 -8.25 -39.00
N HIS A 110 8.58 -9.50 -39.42
CA HIS A 110 8.76 -10.09 -40.76
C HIS A 110 8.08 -9.39 -41.96
N VAL A 111 7.32 -8.31 -41.75
CA VAL A 111 6.83 -7.49 -42.87
C VAL A 111 8.00 -6.76 -43.56
N ASP A 112 9.15 -6.61 -42.89
CA ASP A 112 10.31 -5.86 -43.37
C ASP A 112 11.28 -6.63 -44.28
N ASP A 113 11.22 -7.96 -44.32
CA ASP A 113 12.18 -8.83 -45.01
C ASP A 113 11.58 -9.66 -46.15
N TYR A 114 10.34 -9.36 -46.53
CA TYR A 114 9.67 -10.09 -47.59
C TYR A 114 10.24 -9.76 -48.98
N TRP A 115 10.11 -8.51 -49.43
CA TRP A 115 10.78 -7.94 -50.63
C TRP A 115 10.38 -6.46 -50.83
N TYR A 116 11.30 -5.63 -51.33
CA TYR A 116 11.05 -4.21 -51.63
C TYR A 116 10.33 -4.05 -52.97
N SER A 117 10.71 -4.87 -53.96
CA SER A 117 10.03 -5.01 -55.24
C SER A 117 10.20 -6.44 -55.77
N TYR A 118 9.20 -6.92 -56.52
CA TYR A 118 9.20 -8.27 -57.07
C TYR A 118 10.45 -8.54 -57.91
N SER A 119 11.12 -9.68 -57.67
CA SER A 119 12.38 -10.08 -58.31
C SER A 119 13.61 -9.22 -57.96
N SER A 120 13.55 -8.43 -56.88
CA SER A 120 14.67 -7.62 -56.39
C SER A 120 15.80 -8.47 -55.80
N ASP A 121 17.05 -8.05 -56.05
CA ASP A 121 18.27 -8.57 -55.40
C ASP A 121 18.65 -7.78 -54.13
N VAL A 122 17.93 -6.69 -53.85
CA VAL A 122 18.17 -5.83 -52.69
C VAL A 122 17.41 -6.39 -51.49
N ASP A 123 18.16 -6.75 -50.45
CA ASP A 123 17.66 -7.07 -49.11
C ASP A 123 16.73 -5.93 -48.64
N PRO A 124 15.45 -6.22 -48.36
CA PRO A 124 14.42 -5.21 -48.36
C PRO A 124 14.25 -4.44 -47.05
N TYR A 125 15.16 -4.61 -46.07
CA TYR A 125 15.08 -3.81 -44.86
C TYR A 125 15.10 -2.32 -45.22
N TYR A 126 14.03 -1.60 -44.84
CA TYR A 126 14.01 -0.15 -44.96
C TYR A 126 15.20 0.37 -44.15
N GLY A 127 16.13 1.12 -44.74
CA GLY A 127 17.39 1.50 -44.08
C GLY A 127 17.31 2.24 -42.73
N ASN A 128 16.10 2.55 -42.25
CA ASN A 128 15.80 3.11 -40.94
C ASN A 128 15.15 2.10 -39.96
N TRP A 129 14.92 0.86 -40.37
CA TRP A 129 14.33 -0.22 -39.57
C TRP A 129 15.42 -1.19 -39.12
N GLN A 130 15.24 -1.75 -37.93
CA GLN A 130 16.10 -2.80 -37.41
C GLN A 130 15.66 -4.12 -38.05
N GLU A 131 16.57 -4.79 -38.77
CA GLU A 131 16.34 -6.12 -39.34
C GLU A 131 15.82 -7.07 -38.25
N HIS A 132 14.67 -7.70 -38.49
CA HIS A 132 14.11 -8.65 -37.54
C HIS A 132 14.99 -9.91 -37.44
N THR A 133 14.92 -10.62 -36.31
CA THR A 133 15.68 -11.87 -36.12
C THR A 133 14.90 -13.03 -36.72
N TYR A 134 15.51 -13.81 -37.63
CA TYR A 134 14.92 -15.00 -38.24
C TYR A 134 14.09 -15.83 -37.25
N ALA A 135 12.92 -16.29 -37.70
CA ALA A 135 12.06 -17.32 -37.08
C ALA A 135 10.90 -16.83 -36.17
N GLY A 136 10.10 -15.85 -36.59
CA GLY A 136 8.92 -15.40 -35.83
C GLY A 136 7.56 -15.48 -36.56
N CYS A 137 7.50 -15.75 -37.87
CA CYS A 137 6.27 -16.01 -38.62
C CYS A 137 6.36 -17.25 -39.51
N THR A 138 5.22 -17.74 -39.99
CA THR A 138 5.16 -18.92 -40.87
C THR A 138 5.97 -18.74 -42.15
N ALA A 139 6.03 -17.52 -42.71
CA ALA A 139 6.78 -17.23 -43.93
C ALA A 139 8.28 -17.51 -43.80
N ASP A 140 8.91 -17.03 -42.73
CA ASP A 140 10.31 -17.32 -42.39
C ASP A 140 10.57 -18.80 -42.35
N PHE A 141 9.73 -19.50 -41.61
CA PHE A 141 9.91 -20.92 -41.40
C PHE A 141 9.68 -21.68 -42.70
N MET A 142 8.76 -21.25 -43.57
CA MET A 142 8.49 -21.88 -44.86
C MET A 142 9.45 -21.48 -45.98
N GLY A 143 10.41 -20.60 -45.73
CA GLY A 143 11.35 -20.09 -46.73
C GLY A 143 10.68 -19.20 -47.78
N THR A 144 9.59 -18.52 -47.41
CA THR A 144 8.78 -17.67 -48.29
C THR A 144 9.28 -16.20 -48.29
N ASN A 145 10.26 -15.85 -47.47
CA ASN A 145 10.83 -14.49 -47.33
C ASN A 145 12.27 -14.37 -47.90
N GLN A 146 12.78 -13.13 -48.00
CA GLN A 146 14.14 -12.82 -48.51
C GLN A 146 15.26 -12.92 -47.47
N TYR A 147 15.04 -13.58 -46.32
CA TYR A 147 16.08 -13.73 -45.30
C TYR A 147 17.40 -14.22 -45.92
N GLN A 148 18.52 -13.64 -45.47
CA GLN A 148 19.84 -13.64 -46.12
C GLN A 148 20.35 -15.01 -46.61
N ASN A 149 19.82 -16.11 -46.06
CA ASN A 149 20.17 -17.48 -46.41
C ASN A 149 19.32 -18.11 -47.54
N TRP A 150 18.07 -17.70 -47.75
CA TRP A 150 17.13 -18.32 -48.72
C TRP A 150 17.18 -17.70 -50.11
N LYS A 151 17.55 -16.42 -50.22
CA LYS A 151 17.65 -15.66 -51.49
C LYS A 151 16.38 -15.75 -52.36
N ASN A 152 15.21 -15.87 -51.72
CA ASN A 152 13.93 -16.03 -52.39
C ASN A 152 13.42 -14.69 -52.92
N LYS A 153 13.62 -14.41 -54.21
CA LYS A 153 13.44 -13.05 -54.78
C LYS A 153 11.98 -12.62 -54.99
N ASP A 154 11.04 -13.54 -54.83
CA ASP A 154 9.68 -13.38 -55.33
C ASP A 154 8.63 -14.06 -54.46
N GLY A 155 8.91 -14.23 -53.17
CA GLY A 155 7.99 -14.73 -52.15
C GLY A 155 7.37 -16.10 -52.47
N ALA A 156 8.02 -16.89 -53.32
CA ALA A 156 7.52 -18.18 -53.73
C ALA A 156 7.79 -19.23 -52.65
N THR A 157 6.90 -20.20 -52.49
CA THR A 157 7.15 -21.34 -51.60
C THR A 157 7.46 -22.56 -52.45
N THR A 158 8.51 -23.29 -52.08
CA THR A 158 8.89 -24.54 -52.76
C THR A 158 8.31 -25.73 -52.01
N PHE A 159 7.73 -26.67 -52.74
CA PHE A 159 7.27 -27.95 -52.20
C PHE A 159 7.86 -29.09 -53.02
N TYR A 160 8.22 -30.18 -52.35
CA TYR A 160 8.79 -31.36 -52.98
C TYR A 160 7.84 -32.55 -52.91
N TYR A 161 7.77 -33.35 -53.97
CA TYR A 161 6.89 -34.51 -54.07
C TYR A 161 7.63 -35.72 -54.63
N TYR A 162 7.30 -36.93 -54.18
CA TYR A 162 7.70 -38.11 -54.93
C TYR A 162 6.85 -38.28 -56.19
N THR A 163 7.53 -38.50 -57.32
CA THR A 163 6.90 -38.72 -58.64
C THR A 163 5.98 -39.94 -58.71
N ASN A 164 6.12 -40.88 -57.77
CA ASN A 164 5.34 -42.12 -57.75
C ASN A 164 4.04 -42.03 -56.93
N GLY A 165 3.69 -40.84 -56.41
CA GLY A 165 2.49 -40.63 -55.60
C GLY A 165 2.64 -40.99 -54.11
N ALA A 166 3.79 -41.52 -53.68
CA ALA A 166 4.05 -41.76 -52.26
C ALA A 166 4.21 -40.45 -51.47
N PRO A 167 3.88 -40.44 -50.16
CA PRO A 167 4.12 -39.27 -49.31
C PRO A 167 5.63 -39.01 -49.17
N LEU A 168 6.03 -37.75 -49.30
CA LEU A 168 7.37 -37.28 -49.00
C LEU A 168 7.37 -36.60 -47.62
N TYR A 169 7.84 -37.32 -46.61
CA TYR A 169 7.89 -36.85 -45.22
C TYR A 169 9.09 -35.95 -44.97
N ASP A 170 8.84 -34.82 -44.30
CA ASP A 170 9.82 -33.90 -43.71
C ASP A 170 11.09 -33.65 -44.55
N TYR A 171 10.93 -33.23 -45.81
CA TYR A 171 12.06 -33.11 -46.74
C TYR A 171 12.95 -31.89 -46.44
N SER A 172 14.18 -32.15 -45.99
CA SER A 172 15.20 -31.13 -45.71
C SER A 172 16.42 -31.19 -46.65
N GLY A 173 16.37 -32.00 -47.71
CA GLY A 173 17.53 -32.32 -48.56
C GLY A 173 18.09 -31.14 -49.38
N CYS A 174 17.38 -30.02 -49.45
CA CYS A 174 17.80 -28.81 -50.17
C CYS A 174 18.10 -27.61 -49.26
N GLU A 175 18.17 -27.81 -47.94
CA GLU A 175 18.52 -26.73 -47.01
C GLU A 175 20.01 -26.34 -47.06
N PRO A 176 20.35 -25.07 -46.77
CA PRO A 176 19.45 -23.92 -46.55
C PRO A 176 19.11 -23.21 -47.88
N GLY A 177 19.34 -23.82 -49.04
CA GLY A 177 19.19 -23.14 -50.34
C GLY A 177 17.73 -23.04 -50.82
N LYS A 178 16.93 -24.09 -50.61
CA LYS A 178 15.51 -24.14 -50.97
C LYS A 178 14.77 -25.02 -49.96
N ARG A 179 14.07 -24.38 -49.03
CA ARG A 179 13.30 -25.10 -48.01
C ARG A 179 12.01 -25.67 -48.60
N ASP A 180 11.66 -26.88 -48.16
CA ASP A 180 10.31 -27.40 -48.35
C ASP A 180 9.33 -26.69 -47.40
N GLY A 181 8.25 -26.12 -47.94
CA GLY A 181 7.26 -25.40 -47.15
C GLY A 181 6.68 -26.23 -46.00
N THR A 182 6.53 -27.55 -46.19
CA THR A 182 5.96 -28.45 -45.17
C THR A 182 6.98 -28.83 -44.09
N HIS A 183 8.28 -28.88 -44.43
CA HIS A 183 9.34 -28.90 -43.41
C HIS A 183 9.33 -27.61 -42.59
N GLY A 184 9.14 -26.46 -43.24
CA GLY A 184 8.99 -25.17 -42.58
C GLY A 184 7.83 -25.12 -41.59
N MET A 185 6.65 -25.64 -41.97
CA MET A 185 5.50 -25.72 -41.08
C MET A 185 5.81 -26.50 -39.79
N ARG A 186 6.60 -27.58 -39.85
CA ARG A 186 7.07 -28.31 -38.66
C ARG A 186 7.96 -27.45 -37.78
N LEU A 187 8.95 -26.76 -38.37
CA LEU A 187 9.85 -25.89 -37.62
C LEU A 187 9.11 -24.73 -36.94
N PHE A 188 8.09 -24.17 -37.58
CA PHE A 188 7.23 -23.15 -36.96
C PHE A 188 6.54 -23.70 -35.71
N VAL A 189 5.92 -24.87 -35.80
CA VAL A 189 5.24 -25.52 -34.66
C VAL A 189 6.22 -25.82 -33.52
N GLU A 190 7.42 -26.31 -33.83
CA GLU A 190 8.46 -26.58 -32.83
C GLU A 190 8.93 -25.29 -32.14
N SER A 191 8.96 -24.16 -32.85
CA SER A 191 9.25 -22.85 -32.25
C SER A 191 8.18 -22.39 -31.25
N ARG A 192 6.98 -22.96 -31.31
CA ARG A 192 5.86 -22.72 -30.39
C ARG A 192 5.76 -23.77 -29.28
N ASN A 193 6.82 -24.57 -29.10
CA ASN A 193 6.92 -25.67 -28.14
C ASN A 193 5.89 -26.80 -28.38
N TYR A 194 5.42 -26.96 -29.61
CA TYR A 194 4.59 -28.09 -30.01
C TYR A 194 5.38 -29.07 -30.87
N THR A 195 4.94 -30.32 -30.93
CA THR A 195 5.60 -31.37 -31.71
C THR A 195 4.68 -31.89 -32.81
N VAL A 196 5.28 -32.20 -33.95
CA VAL A 196 4.62 -32.96 -35.01
C VAL A 196 4.61 -34.43 -34.60
N PHE A 197 3.46 -35.09 -34.70
CA PHE A 197 3.31 -36.50 -34.36
C PHE A 197 4.32 -37.35 -35.13
N HIS A 198 5.04 -38.22 -34.43
CA HIS A 198 6.04 -39.12 -35.00
C HIS A 198 5.59 -40.57 -34.82
N ASP A 199 5.36 -41.30 -35.91
CA ASP A 199 4.80 -42.66 -35.88
C ASP A 199 5.82 -43.76 -35.55
N GLY A 200 7.03 -43.36 -35.14
CA GLY A 200 8.17 -44.22 -34.89
C GLY A 200 9.10 -44.38 -36.09
N VAL A 201 8.68 -43.91 -37.27
CA VAL A 201 9.49 -43.92 -38.50
C VAL A 201 9.58 -42.53 -39.13
N HIS A 202 8.48 -41.79 -39.20
CA HIS A 202 8.39 -40.48 -39.82
C HIS A 202 7.70 -39.46 -38.92
N PHE A 203 8.13 -38.20 -38.99
CA PHE A 203 7.28 -37.08 -38.62
C PHE A 203 6.13 -36.98 -39.61
N ARG A 204 4.92 -36.76 -39.10
CA ARG A 204 3.68 -36.75 -39.89
C ARG A 204 3.40 -35.36 -40.48
N ASN A 205 4.45 -34.76 -41.05
CA ASN A 205 4.39 -33.62 -41.96
C ASN A 205 4.91 -34.07 -43.33
N TYR A 206 4.06 -34.01 -44.36
CA TYR A 206 4.43 -34.51 -45.69
C TYR A 206 3.66 -33.84 -46.82
N ASN A 207 4.27 -33.88 -47.99
CA ASN A 207 3.62 -33.55 -49.26
C ASN A 207 3.25 -34.84 -49.99
N GLN A 208 2.08 -34.87 -50.63
CA GLN A 208 1.69 -36.00 -51.46
C GLN A 208 0.83 -35.52 -52.63
N TYR A 209 1.08 -36.05 -53.83
CA TYR A 209 0.18 -35.83 -54.95
C TYR A 209 -1.18 -36.44 -54.65
N VAL A 210 -2.27 -35.84 -55.13
CA VAL A 210 -3.59 -36.47 -55.00
C VAL A 210 -3.73 -37.63 -55.98
N ASP A 211 -4.51 -38.63 -55.58
CA ASP A 211 -4.76 -39.86 -56.36
C ASP A 211 -5.32 -39.60 -57.77
N ALA A 212 -6.13 -38.55 -57.90
CA ALA A 212 -6.68 -38.08 -59.17
C ALA A 212 -5.63 -37.45 -60.11
N TYR A 213 -4.47 -37.03 -59.59
CA TYR A 213 -3.37 -36.46 -60.37
C TYR A 213 -2.28 -37.50 -60.63
N GLN A 214 -1.89 -38.25 -59.60
CA GLN A 214 -0.88 -39.31 -59.67
C GLN A 214 -1.39 -40.56 -58.94
N SER A 215 -1.40 -41.70 -59.65
CA SER A 215 -1.82 -42.98 -59.08
C SER A 215 -1.02 -43.32 -57.82
N GLY A 216 -1.70 -43.76 -56.76
CA GLY A 216 -1.10 -44.03 -55.45
C GLY A 216 -0.99 -42.80 -54.55
N GLY A 217 -1.51 -41.65 -55.00
CA GLY A 217 -1.59 -40.40 -54.25
C GLY A 217 -2.59 -40.38 -53.10
N PHE A 218 -2.67 -39.23 -52.44
CA PHE A 218 -3.59 -38.94 -51.34
C PHE A 218 -5.03 -38.90 -51.84
N THR A 219 -5.91 -39.63 -51.16
CA THR A 219 -7.30 -39.87 -51.59
C THR A 219 -8.29 -38.92 -50.93
N TYR A 220 -9.47 -38.77 -51.52
CA TYR A 220 -10.57 -38.04 -50.88
C TYR A 220 -10.96 -38.61 -49.52
N ALA A 221 -10.92 -39.95 -49.37
CA ALA A 221 -11.19 -40.61 -48.09
C ALA A 221 -10.15 -40.24 -47.01
N GLN A 222 -8.88 -40.07 -47.38
CA GLN A 222 -7.86 -39.59 -46.45
C GLN A 222 -8.07 -38.13 -46.10
N PHE A 223 -8.49 -37.27 -47.03
CA PHE A 223 -8.88 -35.90 -46.73
C PHE A 223 -10.03 -35.85 -45.71
N LYS A 224 -11.08 -36.64 -45.93
CA LYS A 224 -12.19 -36.78 -44.96
C LYS A 224 -11.68 -37.18 -43.58
N ALA A 225 -10.77 -38.16 -43.51
CA ALA A 225 -10.20 -38.62 -42.24
C ALA A 225 -9.35 -37.55 -41.52
N GLU A 226 -8.70 -36.63 -42.23
CA GLU A 226 -8.03 -35.49 -41.61
C GLU A 226 -9.06 -34.50 -41.02
N ILE A 227 -10.07 -34.12 -41.81
CA ILE A 227 -11.14 -33.22 -41.37
C ILE A 227 -11.92 -33.81 -40.19
N ASP A 228 -12.32 -35.08 -40.25
CA ASP A 228 -13.05 -35.77 -39.18
C ASP A 228 -12.27 -35.83 -37.87
N ALA A 229 -10.94 -35.78 -37.95
CA ALA A 229 -10.06 -35.78 -36.80
C ALA A 229 -9.61 -34.37 -36.40
N GLY A 230 -10.31 -33.33 -36.87
CA GLY A 230 -10.10 -31.95 -36.49
C GLY A 230 -8.85 -31.33 -37.11
N ARG A 231 -8.37 -31.81 -38.26
CA ARG A 231 -7.12 -31.34 -38.89
C ARG A 231 -7.38 -30.80 -40.29
N PRO A 232 -7.22 -29.49 -40.52
CA PRO A 232 -7.33 -28.94 -41.88
C PRO A 232 -6.13 -29.38 -42.72
N VAL A 233 -6.28 -29.35 -44.04
CA VAL A 233 -5.24 -29.80 -44.99
C VAL A 233 -4.92 -28.66 -45.95
N MET A 234 -3.64 -28.39 -46.17
CA MET A 234 -3.25 -27.39 -47.17
C MET A 234 -3.41 -28.00 -48.57
N ILE A 235 -4.19 -27.34 -49.41
CA ILE A 235 -4.59 -27.79 -50.73
C ILE A 235 -3.72 -27.11 -51.78
N GLN A 236 -3.13 -27.91 -52.67
CA GLN A 236 -2.14 -27.45 -53.64
C GLN A 236 -2.71 -27.57 -55.05
N ILE A 237 -3.01 -26.43 -55.66
CA ILE A 237 -3.44 -26.33 -57.06
C ILE A 237 -2.35 -25.66 -57.89
N ALA A 238 -2.36 -25.83 -59.20
CA ALA A 238 -1.32 -25.32 -60.09
C ALA A 238 -1.04 -23.81 -59.87
N GLY A 239 0.05 -23.51 -59.17
CA GLY A 239 0.51 -22.16 -58.87
C GLY A 239 -0.21 -21.45 -57.71
N HIS A 240 -0.92 -22.16 -56.82
CA HIS A 240 -1.60 -21.55 -55.66
C HIS A 240 -1.83 -22.54 -54.51
N SER A 241 -1.83 -22.01 -53.28
CA SER A 241 -2.10 -22.75 -52.04
C SER A 241 -3.35 -22.18 -51.35
N MET A 242 -4.19 -23.08 -50.84
CA MET A 242 -5.41 -22.77 -50.10
C MET A 242 -5.54 -23.66 -48.87
N LEU A 243 -6.45 -23.33 -47.95
CA LEU A 243 -6.75 -24.20 -46.80
C LEU A 243 -8.05 -24.97 -47.01
N GLY A 244 -7.97 -26.30 -47.04
CA GLY A 244 -9.12 -27.19 -47.01
C GLY A 244 -9.55 -27.47 -45.58
N PHE A 245 -10.82 -27.22 -45.29
CA PHE A 245 -11.34 -27.28 -43.91
C PHE A 245 -12.69 -28.00 -43.78
N GLY A 246 -13.22 -28.52 -44.87
CA GLY A 246 -14.44 -29.30 -44.85
C GLY A 246 -14.66 -30.08 -46.15
N TYR A 247 -15.64 -30.96 -46.15
CA TYR A 247 -16.05 -31.74 -47.30
C TYR A 247 -17.57 -31.96 -47.36
N SER A 248 -18.07 -32.28 -48.55
CA SER A 248 -19.40 -32.88 -48.73
C SER A 248 -19.40 -33.99 -49.79
N ASP A 249 -20.09 -35.08 -49.49
CA ASP A 249 -20.19 -36.22 -50.41
C ASP A 249 -20.90 -35.84 -51.72
N PRO A 250 -20.46 -36.39 -52.88
CA PRO A 250 -19.49 -37.48 -53.02
C PRO A 250 -18.01 -37.05 -53.07
N ASP A 251 -17.70 -35.81 -53.41
CA ASP A 251 -16.33 -35.37 -53.71
C ASP A 251 -16.09 -33.86 -53.60
N THR A 252 -16.97 -33.09 -52.95
CA THR A 252 -16.77 -31.64 -52.79
C THR A 252 -15.89 -31.35 -51.58
N ILE A 253 -14.99 -30.37 -51.70
CA ILE A 253 -14.21 -29.81 -50.59
C ILE A 253 -14.49 -28.31 -50.41
N TYR A 254 -14.51 -27.88 -49.15
CA TYR A 254 -14.64 -26.48 -48.74
C TYR A 254 -13.26 -25.89 -48.46
N LEU A 255 -13.04 -24.68 -49.00
CA LEU A 255 -11.75 -24.01 -49.05
C LEU A 255 -11.85 -22.59 -48.50
N HIS A 256 -10.87 -22.17 -47.72
CA HIS A 256 -10.51 -20.76 -47.63
C HIS A 256 -9.47 -20.47 -48.70
N ASP A 257 -9.87 -19.68 -49.68
CA ASP A 257 -8.97 -19.18 -50.70
C ASP A 257 -8.13 -18.07 -50.07
N THR A 258 -6.83 -18.03 -50.35
CA THR A 258 -6.02 -16.91 -49.85
C THR A 258 -6.21 -15.68 -50.71
N TRP A 259 -6.73 -15.77 -51.94
CA TRP A 259 -6.96 -14.58 -52.76
C TRP A 259 -8.09 -13.68 -52.26
N ASP A 260 -9.05 -14.21 -51.50
CA ASP A 260 -10.02 -13.42 -50.77
C ASP A 260 -10.57 -14.15 -49.54
N HIS A 261 -11.03 -13.38 -48.56
CA HIS A 261 -11.62 -13.86 -47.32
C HIS A 261 -12.91 -14.70 -47.41
N ASN A 262 -13.44 -15.00 -48.60
CA ASN A 262 -14.69 -15.75 -48.68
C ASN A 262 -14.45 -17.27 -48.60
N THR A 263 -15.54 -18.01 -48.45
CA THR A 263 -15.49 -19.46 -48.60
C THR A 263 -15.68 -19.85 -50.05
N HIS A 264 -14.99 -20.91 -50.47
CA HIS A 264 -15.07 -21.46 -51.81
C HIS A 264 -15.20 -22.99 -51.80
N THR A 265 -15.51 -23.57 -52.96
CA THR A 265 -15.62 -25.02 -53.14
C THR A 265 -14.97 -25.49 -54.43
N MET A 266 -14.46 -26.73 -54.44
CA MET A 266 -14.15 -27.46 -55.67
C MET A 266 -14.39 -28.96 -55.53
N THR A 267 -14.45 -29.65 -56.66
CA THR A 267 -14.41 -31.13 -56.72
C THR A 267 -13.00 -31.63 -56.40
N TRP A 268 -12.89 -32.65 -55.56
CA TRP A 268 -11.62 -33.34 -55.24
C TRP A 268 -10.91 -33.80 -56.52
N GLY A 269 -9.60 -33.55 -56.59
CA GLY A 269 -8.80 -33.87 -57.78
C GLY A 269 -9.15 -33.09 -59.06
N GLY A 270 -10.15 -32.20 -59.01
CA GLY A 270 -10.66 -31.42 -60.12
C GLY A 270 -9.89 -30.11 -60.36
N TYR A 271 -10.62 -29.09 -60.78
CA TYR A 271 -10.06 -27.78 -61.12
C TYR A 271 -10.68 -26.68 -60.27
N TYR A 272 -9.87 -25.71 -59.88
CA TYR A 272 -10.29 -24.48 -59.24
C TYR A 272 -9.85 -23.28 -60.08
N ALA A 273 -10.81 -22.53 -60.61
CA ALA A 273 -10.56 -21.38 -61.50
C ALA A 273 -9.51 -21.68 -62.60
N ASP A 274 -9.64 -22.82 -63.30
CA ASP A 274 -8.74 -23.38 -64.33
C ASP A 274 -7.47 -24.09 -63.87
N LYS A 275 -7.17 -24.06 -62.57
CA LYS A 275 -5.95 -24.65 -62.00
C LYS A 275 -6.23 -26.04 -61.48
N ARG A 276 -5.40 -26.99 -61.91
CA ARG A 276 -5.54 -28.40 -61.51
C ARG A 276 -5.13 -28.59 -60.06
N HIS A 277 -5.96 -29.28 -59.26
CA HIS A 277 -5.57 -29.82 -57.96
C HIS A 277 -4.58 -30.97 -58.16
N TYR A 278 -3.33 -30.76 -57.76
CA TYR A 278 -2.26 -31.72 -57.95
C TYR A 278 -1.84 -32.42 -56.67
N GLY A 279 -1.92 -31.77 -55.51
CA GLY A 279 -1.38 -32.32 -54.27
C GLY A 279 -1.93 -31.70 -53.00
N VAL A 280 -1.44 -32.21 -51.89
CA VAL A 280 -1.73 -31.71 -50.54
C VAL A 280 -0.45 -31.63 -49.72
N SER A 281 -0.47 -30.74 -48.73
CA SER A 281 0.50 -30.69 -47.63
C SER A 281 -0.24 -30.98 -46.33
N VAL A 282 0.16 -32.06 -45.65
CA VAL A 282 -0.47 -32.56 -44.43
C VAL A 282 0.44 -32.30 -43.24
N LEU A 283 -0.14 -31.88 -42.12
CA LEU A 283 0.56 -31.66 -40.85
C LEU A 283 -0.28 -32.23 -39.70
N GLN A 284 0.26 -33.23 -39.00
CA GLN A 284 -0.37 -33.82 -37.82
C GLN A 284 0.44 -33.49 -36.58
N LEU A 285 -0.18 -32.79 -35.62
CA LEU A 285 0.43 -32.45 -34.34
C LEU A 285 0.23 -33.57 -33.32
N ASP A 286 1.16 -33.71 -32.38
CA ASP A 286 0.92 -34.52 -31.19
C ASP A 286 -0.30 -33.99 -30.42
N ALA A 287 -1.09 -34.90 -29.87
CA ALA A 287 -2.19 -34.51 -29.00
C ALA A 287 -1.64 -33.83 -27.75
N VAL A 288 -2.13 -32.63 -27.43
CA VAL A 288 -1.84 -31.99 -26.15
C VAL A 288 -2.58 -32.75 -25.06
N ALA A 289 -1.87 -33.15 -24.00
CA ALA A 289 -2.52 -33.78 -22.85
C ALA A 289 -3.56 -32.81 -22.25
N PRO A 290 -4.78 -33.29 -21.91
CA PRO A 290 -5.78 -32.43 -21.31
C PRO A 290 -5.27 -31.84 -20.00
N CYS A 291 -5.63 -30.58 -19.73
CA CYS A 291 -5.19 -29.87 -18.53
C CYS A 291 -5.67 -30.58 -17.26
N GLY A 292 -4.81 -30.62 -16.25
CA GLY A 292 -5.12 -31.20 -14.95
C GLY A 292 -5.84 -30.26 -13.98
N THR A 293 -5.96 -30.73 -12.75
CA THR A 293 -6.40 -29.94 -11.60
C THR A 293 -5.18 -29.34 -10.89
N MET A 294 -5.20 -28.04 -10.62
CA MET A 294 -4.16 -27.37 -9.82
C MET A 294 -4.48 -27.49 -8.33
N GLY A 295 -3.60 -28.13 -7.57
CA GLY A 295 -3.64 -28.14 -6.11
C GLY A 295 -2.69 -27.10 -5.52
N VAL A 296 -3.14 -26.31 -4.54
CA VAL A 296 -2.30 -25.37 -3.77
C VAL A 296 -2.40 -25.72 -2.29
N ASN A 297 -1.26 -25.93 -1.62
CA ASN A 297 -1.24 -26.30 -0.21
C ASN A 297 0.01 -25.74 0.53
N PRO A 298 -0.14 -25.02 1.66
CA PRO A 298 -1.40 -24.58 2.25
C PRO A 298 -2.05 -23.43 1.47
N THR A 299 -3.35 -23.26 1.64
CA THR A 299 -4.12 -22.10 1.13
C THR A 299 -4.18 -20.95 2.15
N SER A 300 -3.56 -21.11 3.32
CA SER A 300 -3.50 -20.04 4.33
C SER A 300 -2.23 -20.11 5.16
N TRP A 301 -1.73 -18.95 5.59
CA TRP A 301 -0.62 -18.84 6.52
C TRP A 301 -0.72 -17.56 7.36
N SER A 302 -0.85 -17.70 8.69
CA SER A 302 -0.99 -16.58 9.64
C SER A 302 0.06 -16.68 10.76
N PRO A 303 1.30 -16.25 10.52
CA PRO A 303 2.38 -16.33 11.50
C PRO A 303 2.34 -15.18 12.51
N THR A 304 2.94 -15.40 13.67
CA THR A 304 3.43 -14.33 14.55
C THR A 304 4.92 -14.14 14.32
N VAL A 305 5.36 -12.92 14.02
CA VAL A 305 6.77 -12.60 13.73
C VAL A 305 7.15 -11.28 14.38
N ASN A 306 8.24 -11.27 15.15
CA ASN A 306 8.75 -10.04 15.78
C ASN A 306 9.34 -9.09 14.74
N ALA A 307 9.22 -7.79 14.98
CA ALA A 307 9.87 -6.76 14.19
C ALA A 307 11.39 -7.01 14.07
N GLY A 308 11.95 -6.85 12.87
CA GLY A 308 13.36 -7.12 12.59
C GLY A 308 13.74 -8.60 12.44
N SER A 309 12.79 -9.52 12.59
CA SER A 309 12.98 -10.97 12.34
C SER A 309 12.30 -11.40 11.04
N SER A 310 12.39 -12.69 10.71
CA SER A 310 11.68 -13.26 9.57
C SER A 310 11.02 -14.59 9.86
N ALA A 311 9.92 -14.87 9.16
CA ALA A 311 9.22 -16.14 9.13
C ALA A 311 8.93 -16.50 7.66
N SER A 312 8.92 -17.80 7.35
CA SER A 312 8.67 -18.27 5.99
C SER A 312 7.73 -19.47 5.96
N GLN A 313 6.99 -19.61 4.87
CA GLN A 313 6.11 -20.74 4.58
C GLN A 313 6.34 -21.24 3.16
N THR A 314 6.58 -22.54 3.02
CA THR A 314 6.58 -23.20 1.72
C THR A 314 5.15 -23.51 1.30
N VAL A 315 4.76 -23.06 0.12
CA VAL A 315 3.50 -23.42 -0.55
C VAL A 315 3.82 -24.34 -1.71
N THR A 316 3.18 -25.50 -1.74
CA THR A 316 3.30 -26.51 -2.78
C THR A 316 2.17 -26.35 -3.80
N ILE A 317 2.53 -26.29 -5.08
CA ILE A 317 1.61 -26.28 -6.22
C ILE A 317 1.76 -27.60 -6.97
N SER A 318 0.68 -28.35 -7.09
CA SER A 318 0.66 -29.71 -7.67
C SER A 318 -0.22 -29.78 -8.91
N ALA A 319 0.18 -30.60 -9.87
CA ALA A 319 -0.61 -30.93 -11.05
C ALA A 319 -1.23 -32.34 -10.88
N ILE A 320 -2.55 -32.40 -10.81
CA ILE A 320 -3.34 -33.62 -10.54
C ILE A 320 -4.08 -34.01 -11.80
N GLU A 321 -4.11 -35.30 -12.16
CA GLU A 321 -4.85 -35.87 -13.32
C GLU A 321 -4.42 -35.38 -14.71
N GLY A 322 -3.59 -34.33 -14.81
CA GLY A 322 -3.02 -33.79 -16.04
C GLY A 322 -1.97 -32.72 -15.72
N PRO A 323 -1.24 -32.18 -16.72
CA PRO A 323 -0.30 -31.09 -16.52
C PRO A 323 -1.02 -29.78 -16.16
N VAL A 324 -0.29 -28.88 -15.48
CA VAL A 324 -0.71 -27.51 -15.21
C VAL A 324 0.37 -26.56 -15.75
N ASN A 325 0.04 -25.72 -16.73
CA ASN A 325 1.01 -24.93 -17.48
C ASN A 325 0.98 -23.45 -17.09
N GLY A 326 2.10 -22.76 -17.33
CA GLY A 326 2.22 -21.32 -17.14
C GLY A 326 2.01 -20.87 -15.69
N VAL A 327 2.46 -21.66 -14.71
CA VAL A 327 2.22 -21.35 -13.29
C VAL A 327 3.03 -20.14 -12.85
N THR A 328 2.33 -19.10 -12.38
CA THR A 328 2.92 -17.87 -11.84
C THR A 328 2.33 -17.54 -10.47
N VAL A 329 3.10 -16.86 -9.63
CA VAL A 329 2.73 -16.48 -8.27
C VAL A 329 2.98 -14.99 -8.07
N SER A 330 1.94 -14.25 -7.70
CA SER A 330 2.01 -12.80 -7.49
C SER A 330 1.35 -12.39 -6.18
N LYS A 331 1.99 -11.46 -5.46
CA LYS A 331 1.35 -10.77 -4.33
C LYS A 331 0.30 -9.79 -4.86
N MET A 332 -0.96 -10.00 -4.51
CA MET A 332 -2.08 -9.16 -4.89
C MET A 332 -2.27 -8.00 -3.90
N SER A 333 -2.09 -8.29 -2.61
CA SER A 333 -2.21 -7.32 -1.51
C SER A 333 -1.32 -7.72 -0.34
N GLY A 334 -1.10 -6.78 0.57
CA GLY A 334 -0.31 -6.97 1.78
C GLY A 334 0.95 -6.12 1.83
N PRO A 335 1.72 -6.21 2.92
CA PRO A 335 2.83 -5.31 3.20
C PRO A 335 3.99 -5.48 2.22
N ALA A 336 4.77 -4.42 2.00
CA ALA A 336 5.89 -4.41 1.05
C ALA A 336 6.96 -5.47 1.40
N TRP A 337 7.18 -5.71 2.69
CA TRP A 337 8.15 -6.66 3.22
C TRP A 337 7.70 -8.13 3.17
N LEU A 338 6.46 -8.43 2.73
CA LEU A 338 6.04 -9.77 2.36
C LEU A 338 6.45 -10.07 0.92
N THR A 339 7.18 -11.15 0.72
CA THR A 339 7.71 -11.55 -0.60
C THR A 339 7.36 -13.01 -0.92
N ASN A 340 7.30 -13.33 -2.21
CA ASN A 340 7.15 -14.69 -2.72
C ASN A 340 8.26 -15.00 -3.72
N SER A 341 8.92 -16.16 -3.58
CA SER A 341 9.99 -16.56 -4.49
C SER A 341 10.09 -18.08 -4.65
N PRO A 342 10.23 -18.60 -5.89
CA PRO A 342 10.20 -17.87 -7.17
C PRO A 342 8.77 -17.42 -7.57
N SER A 343 8.65 -16.42 -8.44
CA SER A 343 7.35 -15.92 -8.95
C SER A 343 6.88 -16.58 -10.24
N ASN A 344 7.77 -17.25 -10.97
CA ASN A 344 7.43 -18.05 -12.15
C ASN A 344 7.89 -19.49 -11.91
N LEU A 345 6.94 -20.42 -11.93
CA LEU A 345 7.17 -21.84 -11.77
C LEU A 345 7.14 -22.58 -13.12
N GLY A 346 6.67 -21.94 -14.20
CA GLY A 346 6.49 -22.56 -15.51
C GLY A 346 5.52 -23.74 -15.46
N ASP A 347 5.76 -24.74 -16.29
CA ASP A 347 4.85 -25.89 -16.39
C ASP A 347 5.13 -26.94 -15.31
N ILE A 348 4.08 -27.60 -14.85
CA ILE A 348 4.12 -28.68 -13.87
C ILE A 348 3.55 -29.94 -14.54
N THR A 349 4.41 -30.94 -14.73
CA THR A 349 4.02 -32.22 -15.32
C THR A 349 3.01 -32.96 -14.43
N ALA A 350 2.11 -33.70 -15.06
CA ALA A 350 1.09 -34.49 -14.36
C ALA A 350 1.71 -35.37 -13.25
N GLY A 351 1.13 -35.33 -12.05
CA GLY A 351 1.59 -36.08 -10.88
C GLY A 351 2.80 -35.48 -10.16
N SER A 352 3.30 -34.32 -10.60
CA SER A 352 4.42 -33.61 -9.98
C SER A 352 3.97 -32.33 -9.26
N SER A 353 4.90 -31.73 -8.53
CA SER A 353 4.66 -30.46 -7.83
C SER A 353 5.90 -29.56 -7.87
N LYS A 354 5.67 -28.25 -7.78
CA LYS A 354 6.70 -27.23 -7.55
C LYS A 354 6.35 -26.43 -6.30
N THR A 355 7.29 -25.65 -5.79
CA THR A 355 7.11 -24.89 -4.54
C THR A 355 7.46 -23.43 -4.70
N VAL A 356 6.72 -22.57 -4.00
CA VAL A 356 7.05 -21.16 -3.77
C VAL A 356 7.22 -20.93 -2.27
N THR A 357 8.17 -20.10 -1.88
CA THR A 357 8.35 -19.70 -0.48
C THR A 357 7.78 -18.30 -0.29
N LEU A 358 6.85 -18.17 0.66
CA LEU A 358 6.42 -16.88 1.20
C LEU A 358 7.34 -16.50 2.36
N THR A 359 7.80 -15.26 2.40
CA THR A 359 8.67 -14.76 3.48
C THR A 359 8.14 -13.42 4.00
N ALA A 360 7.84 -13.39 5.29
CA ALA A 360 7.48 -12.21 6.05
C ALA A 360 8.71 -11.71 6.83
N ALA A 361 9.16 -10.49 6.58
CA ALA A 361 10.31 -9.89 7.25
C ALA A 361 10.02 -8.42 7.65
N PRO A 362 9.13 -8.18 8.64
CA PRO A 362 8.78 -6.84 9.05
C PRO A 362 10.01 -6.05 9.54
N PRO A 363 10.21 -4.79 9.11
CA PRO A 363 11.26 -3.93 9.62
C PRO A 363 11.16 -3.69 11.13
N ALA A 364 12.26 -3.29 11.77
CA ALA A 364 12.25 -2.85 13.17
C ALA A 364 11.23 -1.70 13.38
N GLY A 365 10.55 -1.71 14.52
CA GLY A 365 9.50 -0.73 14.85
C GLY A 365 8.15 -0.97 14.16
N THR A 366 7.99 -2.07 13.42
CA THR A 366 6.68 -2.48 12.89
C THR A 366 5.89 -3.19 13.99
N SER A 367 4.61 -2.86 14.15
CA SER A 367 3.66 -3.61 14.98
C SER A 367 2.27 -3.58 14.34
N GLY A 368 1.42 -4.54 14.69
CA GLY A 368 0.03 -4.63 14.23
C GLY A 368 -0.30 -5.87 13.40
N GLU A 369 -1.49 -5.85 12.80
CA GLU A 369 -2.04 -6.94 11.97
C GLU A 369 -1.95 -6.57 10.49
N PHE A 370 -1.43 -7.50 9.67
CA PHE A 370 -1.24 -7.28 8.24
C PHE A 370 -1.88 -8.40 7.42
N ASP A 371 -3.07 -8.12 6.89
CA ASP A 371 -3.74 -9.00 5.93
C ASP A 371 -3.02 -9.01 4.59
N TYR A 372 -2.99 -10.18 3.93
CA TYR A 372 -2.40 -10.32 2.61
C TYR A 372 -3.15 -11.32 1.72
N THR A 373 -2.90 -11.21 0.42
CA THR A 373 -3.35 -12.18 -0.58
C THR A 373 -2.24 -12.41 -1.59
N VAL A 374 -1.83 -13.66 -1.75
CA VAL A 374 -0.93 -14.12 -2.83
C VAL A 374 -1.73 -15.02 -3.75
N ARG A 375 -1.70 -14.74 -5.06
CA ARG A 375 -2.43 -15.50 -6.07
C ARG A 375 -1.49 -16.39 -6.85
N VAL A 376 -1.86 -17.65 -6.99
CA VAL A 376 -1.27 -18.60 -7.94
C VAL A 376 -2.16 -18.62 -9.18
N ASN A 377 -1.61 -18.30 -10.35
CA ASN A 377 -2.31 -18.38 -11.65
C ASN A 377 -1.69 -19.48 -12.51
N ASN A 378 -2.46 -20.05 -13.42
CA ASN A 378 -1.99 -20.92 -14.50
C ASN A 378 -2.71 -20.58 -15.81
N THR A 379 -2.10 -20.95 -16.94
CA THR A 379 -2.73 -20.82 -18.28
C THR A 379 -3.53 -22.07 -18.64
N CYS A 380 -3.23 -23.19 -18.00
CA CYS A 380 -3.84 -24.47 -18.24
C CYS A 380 -3.93 -25.21 -16.90
N GLY A 381 -5.16 -25.53 -16.46
CA GLY A 381 -5.41 -26.12 -15.16
C GLY A 381 -6.71 -25.63 -14.53
N THR A 382 -7.37 -26.46 -13.71
CA THR A 382 -8.57 -26.06 -12.97
C THR A 382 -8.31 -26.12 -11.45
N PRO A 383 -8.59 -25.06 -10.67
CA PRO A 383 -8.95 -23.71 -11.13
C PRO A 383 -7.78 -23.02 -11.83
N THR A 384 -8.06 -22.02 -12.67
CA THR A 384 -7.02 -21.20 -13.36
C THR A 384 -6.33 -20.20 -12.42
N ALA A 385 -6.93 -19.94 -11.26
CA ALA A 385 -6.34 -19.15 -10.19
C ALA A 385 -6.76 -19.67 -8.80
N GLN A 386 -5.86 -19.59 -7.83
CA GLN A 386 -6.13 -19.95 -6.44
C GLN A 386 -5.37 -19.00 -5.51
N ASP A 387 -6.05 -18.50 -4.49
CA ASP A 387 -5.45 -17.58 -3.50
C ASP A 387 -4.89 -18.32 -2.29
N VAL A 388 -3.80 -17.77 -1.76
CA VAL A 388 -3.23 -18.05 -0.45
C VAL A 388 -3.37 -16.77 0.38
N THR A 389 -4.09 -16.85 1.50
CA THR A 389 -4.46 -15.70 2.31
C THR A 389 -4.08 -15.87 3.77
N GLY A 390 -3.90 -14.77 4.50
CA GLY A 390 -3.73 -14.83 5.94
C GLY A 390 -3.50 -13.45 6.53
N THR A 391 -3.25 -13.45 7.83
CA THR A 391 -2.97 -12.26 8.62
C THR A 391 -1.64 -12.48 9.34
N ILE A 392 -0.69 -11.56 9.16
CA ILE A 392 0.61 -11.60 9.84
C ILE A 392 0.49 -10.74 11.09
N HIS A 393 0.65 -11.36 12.26
CA HIS A 393 0.67 -10.68 13.55
C HIS A 393 2.10 -10.25 13.90
N VAL A 394 2.32 -8.95 14.08
CA VAL A 394 3.58 -8.39 14.57
C VAL A 394 3.32 -7.78 15.94
N PRO A 395 3.73 -8.43 17.05
CA PRO A 395 3.46 -7.94 18.39
C PRO A 395 4.23 -6.63 18.63
N ASP A 396 3.61 -5.69 19.34
CA ASP A 396 4.31 -4.51 19.84
C ASP A 396 5.12 -4.87 21.08
N THR A 397 6.40 -4.54 21.06
CA THR A 397 7.36 -4.80 22.16
C THR A 397 7.98 -3.50 22.67
N THR A 398 7.48 -2.34 22.24
CA THR A 398 8.04 -1.03 22.58
C THR A 398 7.28 -0.49 23.78
N PRO A 399 7.93 -0.22 24.93
CA PRO A 399 7.25 0.41 26.06
C PRO A 399 6.82 1.85 25.75
N PRO A 400 5.72 2.34 26.37
CA PRO A 400 5.30 3.72 26.25
C PRO A 400 6.38 4.70 26.79
N SER A 401 6.48 5.88 26.19
CA SER A 401 7.34 6.96 26.69
C SER A 401 6.56 7.82 27.68
N VAL A 402 7.15 8.08 28.86
CA VAL A 402 6.54 8.88 29.94
C VAL A 402 7.51 9.96 30.38
N THR A 403 6.99 11.13 30.75
CA THR A 403 7.76 12.21 31.38
C THR A 403 6.89 12.93 32.40
N VAL A 404 7.33 12.97 33.66
CA VAL A 404 6.69 13.75 34.73
C VAL A 404 7.11 15.21 34.59
N THR A 405 6.14 16.12 34.60
CA THR A 405 6.39 17.57 34.44
C THR A 405 6.08 18.37 35.72
N SER A 406 5.30 17.83 36.64
CA SER A 406 5.11 18.39 37.99
C SER A 406 4.57 17.33 38.95
N PRO A 407 5.06 17.23 40.20
CA PRO A 407 6.22 17.98 40.71
C PRO A 407 7.49 17.51 40.00
N ASP A 408 8.44 18.42 39.79
CA ASP A 408 9.73 18.08 39.15
C ASP A 408 10.94 18.50 39.99
N GLY A 409 10.73 19.22 41.10
CA GLY A 409 11.78 19.54 42.06
C GLY A 409 11.59 20.84 42.82
N GLY A 410 11.87 20.81 44.12
CA GLY A 410 11.95 22.00 44.97
C GLY A 410 10.60 22.56 45.45
N GLU A 411 9.48 21.98 45.01
CA GLU A 411 8.17 22.37 45.50
C GLU A 411 8.04 22.08 47.01
N ASN A 412 7.23 22.90 47.69
CA ASN A 412 6.89 22.70 49.09
C ASN A 412 5.37 22.69 49.24
N TRP A 413 4.81 21.50 49.38
CA TRP A 413 3.37 21.26 49.42
C TRP A 413 2.92 21.00 50.84
N GLN A 414 1.96 21.78 51.32
CA GLN A 414 1.46 21.66 52.67
C GLN A 414 0.47 20.50 52.79
N VAL A 415 0.49 19.79 53.92
CA VAL A 415 -0.50 18.76 54.23
C VAL A 415 -1.92 19.35 54.13
N GLY A 416 -2.80 18.66 53.40
CA GLY A 416 -4.19 19.07 53.19
C GLY A 416 -4.42 20.02 52.01
N SER A 417 -3.38 20.60 51.41
CA SER A 417 -3.52 21.33 50.15
C SER A 417 -3.82 20.39 48.98
N THR A 418 -4.25 20.93 47.85
CA THR A 418 -4.45 20.16 46.61
C THR A 418 -3.60 20.74 45.50
N HIS A 419 -2.81 19.88 44.85
CA HIS A 419 -1.92 20.24 43.76
C HIS A 419 -2.14 19.31 42.56
N ALA A 420 -1.81 19.78 41.36
CA ALA A 420 -1.87 18.95 40.16
C ALA A 420 -0.54 18.21 39.97
N ILE A 421 -0.62 16.92 39.69
CA ILE A 421 0.46 16.13 39.11
C ILE A 421 0.28 16.17 37.60
N THR A 422 1.32 16.52 36.84
CA THR A 422 1.26 16.61 35.39
C THR A 422 2.33 15.77 34.72
N TRP A 423 2.02 15.20 33.56
CA TRP A 423 2.92 14.35 32.79
C TRP A 423 2.59 14.36 31.29
N THR A 424 3.51 13.89 30.48
CA THR A 424 3.27 13.49 29.08
C THR A 424 3.50 11.98 28.95
N ALA A 425 2.57 11.26 28.33
CA ALA A 425 2.75 9.84 28.03
C ALA A 425 2.25 9.52 26.61
N THR A 426 3.08 8.87 25.80
CA THR A 426 2.79 8.55 24.39
C THR A 426 3.29 7.16 24.02
N ASP A 427 2.58 6.53 23.10
CA ASP A 427 2.98 5.26 22.48
C ASP A 427 2.33 5.09 21.10
N THR A 428 2.94 4.27 20.23
CA THR A 428 2.43 4.02 18.88
C THR A 428 1.12 3.26 18.83
N VAL A 429 0.84 2.36 19.79
CA VAL A 429 -0.44 1.66 19.94
C VAL A 429 -1.36 2.34 20.98
N GLY A 430 -0.92 3.47 21.53
CA GLY A 430 -1.64 4.28 22.49
C GLY A 430 -1.49 3.82 23.93
N VAL A 431 -1.60 4.76 24.85
CA VAL A 431 -1.56 4.53 26.30
C VAL A 431 -2.98 4.29 26.82
N THR A 432 -3.24 3.13 27.41
CA THR A 432 -4.56 2.74 27.90
C THR A 432 -4.84 3.18 29.33
N SER A 433 -3.82 3.26 30.17
CA SER A 433 -3.98 3.65 31.57
C SER A 433 -2.70 4.21 32.19
N ILE A 434 -2.89 5.00 33.24
CA ILE A 434 -1.84 5.59 34.07
C ILE A 434 -2.02 5.14 35.52
N ASP A 435 -0.93 4.79 36.18
CA ASP A 435 -0.83 4.66 37.63
C ASP A 435 0.09 5.74 38.17
N ILE A 436 -0.25 6.29 39.34
CA ILE A 436 0.55 7.34 40.00
C ILE A 436 0.86 6.87 41.42
N THR A 437 2.14 6.86 41.75
CA THR A 437 2.64 6.55 43.10
C THR A 437 3.57 7.66 43.58
N TYR A 438 3.79 7.75 44.90
CA TYR A 438 4.79 8.65 45.46
C TYR A 438 5.66 7.97 46.51
N SER A 439 6.83 8.57 46.68
CA SER A 439 7.87 8.20 47.63
C SER A 439 8.02 9.30 48.67
N THR A 440 8.43 8.92 49.88
CA THR A 440 8.92 9.85 50.92
C THR A 440 10.40 9.61 51.24
N ASP A 441 11.08 8.71 50.53
CA ASP A 441 12.43 8.20 50.80
C ASP A 441 13.42 8.47 49.64
N GLY A 442 13.18 9.55 48.89
CA GLY A 442 14.04 9.98 47.78
C GLY A 442 13.88 9.14 46.51
N GLY A 443 12.78 8.39 46.38
CA GLY A 443 12.54 7.45 45.28
C GLY A 443 13.20 6.09 45.48
N SER A 444 13.65 5.75 46.69
CA SER A 444 14.17 4.41 47.00
C SER A 444 13.05 3.36 46.94
N SER A 445 11.83 3.75 47.32
CA SER A 445 10.61 2.98 47.14
C SER A 445 9.40 3.91 46.90
N TYR A 446 8.35 3.38 46.26
CA TYR A 446 7.09 4.09 45.99
C TYR A 446 5.89 3.35 46.63
N PRO A 447 5.83 3.26 47.97
CA PRO A 447 4.83 2.43 48.65
C PRO A 447 3.44 3.08 48.69
N PHE A 448 3.33 4.37 48.34
CA PHE A 448 2.09 5.12 48.45
C PHE A 448 1.44 5.32 47.07
N THR A 449 0.24 4.78 46.91
CA THR A 449 -0.56 4.93 45.70
C THR A 449 -1.39 6.21 45.74
N ILE A 450 -1.30 7.03 44.69
CA ILE A 450 -2.12 8.23 44.50
C ILE A 450 -3.36 7.90 43.67
N ALA A 451 -3.17 7.18 42.56
CA ALA A 451 -4.22 6.76 41.64
C ALA A 451 -3.78 5.54 40.85
N THR A 452 -4.73 4.71 40.40
CA THR A 452 -4.47 3.58 39.51
C THR A 452 -5.51 3.47 38.41
N GLY A 453 -5.08 3.01 37.24
CA GLY A 453 -5.95 2.75 36.09
C GLY A 453 -6.65 3.98 35.54
N ILE A 454 -6.10 5.19 35.75
CA ILE A 454 -6.74 6.43 35.28
C ILE A 454 -6.47 6.65 33.80
N ALA A 455 -7.36 7.37 33.12
CA ALA A 455 -7.15 7.76 31.74
C ALA A 455 -5.94 8.71 31.60
N ASN A 456 -5.22 8.62 30.48
CA ASN A 456 -4.09 9.49 30.20
C ASN A 456 -4.54 10.92 29.82
N THR A 457 -4.93 11.71 30.82
CA THR A 457 -5.36 13.12 30.67
C THR A 457 -4.21 14.12 30.78
N GLY A 458 -2.99 13.65 31.09
CA GLY A 458 -1.80 14.48 31.34
C GLY A 458 -1.82 15.27 32.65
N THR A 459 -2.86 15.11 33.48
CA THR A 459 -3.00 15.78 34.77
C THR A 459 -3.87 14.99 35.74
N TYR A 460 -3.53 15.04 37.03
CA TYR A 460 -4.31 14.47 38.13
C TYR A 460 -4.29 15.40 39.36
N SER A 461 -5.45 15.65 39.96
CA SER A 461 -5.56 16.48 41.16
C SER A 461 -5.31 15.65 42.43
N TRP A 462 -4.25 15.96 43.16
CA TRP A 462 -3.80 15.23 44.34
C TRP A 462 -3.94 16.08 45.61
N THR A 463 -4.74 15.59 46.57
CA THR A 463 -4.78 16.14 47.93
C THR A 463 -3.65 15.56 48.77
N ILE A 464 -2.81 16.43 49.34
CA ILE A 464 -1.56 16.06 49.99
C ILE A 464 -1.84 15.35 51.32
N PRO A 465 -1.41 14.08 51.48
CA PRO A 465 -1.61 13.32 52.70
C PRO A 465 -0.68 13.82 53.82
N ASN A 466 -1.03 13.51 55.06
CA ASN A 466 -0.20 13.84 56.23
C ASN A 466 1.01 12.88 56.36
N THR A 467 1.91 12.94 55.39
CA THR A 467 3.19 12.21 55.38
C THR A 467 4.36 13.19 55.13
N PRO A 468 4.69 14.06 56.09
CA PRO A 468 5.72 15.07 55.90
C PRO A 468 7.09 14.45 55.62
N SER A 469 7.76 14.94 54.59
CA SER A 469 9.12 14.54 54.22
C SER A 469 9.71 15.57 53.26
N THR A 470 11.01 15.81 53.35
CA THR A 470 11.74 16.72 52.46
C THR A 470 12.29 16.03 51.23
N THR A 471 12.09 14.71 51.10
CA THR A 471 12.66 13.87 50.04
C THR A 471 11.58 13.16 49.24
N CYS A 472 10.44 13.82 49.00
CA CYS A 472 9.36 13.21 48.26
C CYS A 472 9.65 13.16 46.75
N LYS A 473 9.17 12.11 46.07
CA LYS A 473 9.19 11.99 44.60
C LYS A 473 7.87 11.41 44.11
N VAL A 474 7.41 11.80 42.92
CA VAL A 474 6.25 11.18 42.25
C VAL A 474 6.77 10.27 41.13
N ASN A 475 6.14 9.11 40.94
CA ASN A 475 6.35 8.19 39.82
C ASN A 475 5.03 8.01 39.07
N VAL A 476 5.11 8.12 37.74
CA VAL A 476 3.98 7.91 36.82
C VAL A 476 4.32 6.71 35.95
N ILE A 477 3.43 5.72 35.93
CA ILE A 477 3.57 4.48 35.16
C ILE A 477 2.48 4.47 34.10
N ALA A 478 2.86 4.41 32.84
CA ALA A 478 1.97 4.26 31.70
C ALA A 478 1.93 2.80 31.23
N HIS A 479 0.73 2.35 30.88
CA HIS A 479 0.48 1.04 30.27
C HIS A 479 -0.06 1.25 28.87
N ASP A 480 0.51 0.58 27.88
CA ASP A 480 0.02 0.62 26.51
C ASP A 480 -1.04 -0.48 26.23
N ALA A 481 -1.62 -0.45 25.03
CA ALA A 481 -2.61 -1.43 24.60
C ALA A 481 -2.04 -2.86 24.38
N ALA A 482 -0.72 -3.00 24.26
CA ALA A 482 -0.03 -4.27 24.10
C ALA A 482 0.41 -4.90 25.43
N GLY A 483 0.24 -4.17 26.54
CA GLY A 483 0.64 -4.59 27.89
C GLY A 483 2.09 -4.27 28.25
N ASN A 484 2.79 -3.45 27.48
CA ASN A 484 4.09 -2.92 27.88
C ASN A 484 3.92 -1.74 28.85
N THR A 485 4.93 -1.55 29.70
CA THR A 485 4.92 -0.51 30.74
C THR A 485 6.13 0.39 30.63
N GLY A 486 5.89 1.69 30.65
CA GLY A 486 6.92 2.72 30.74
C GLY A 486 6.65 3.59 31.96
N GLU A 487 7.70 4.08 32.59
CA GLU A 487 7.56 4.90 33.79
C GLU A 487 8.57 6.04 33.80
N ASP A 488 8.20 7.10 34.51
CA ASP A 488 9.11 8.19 34.82
C ASP A 488 8.79 8.75 36.21
N ALA A 489 9.83 9.24 36.88
CA ALA A 489 9.72 9.88 38.18
C ALA A 489 10.20 11.32 38.11
N SER A 490 9.67 12.17 38.98
CA SER A 490 10.11 13.57 39.12
C SER A 490 11.64 13.68 39.15
N ASN A 491 12.23 14.67 38.51
CA ASN A 491 13.69 14.77 38.37
C ASN A 491 14.37 14.99 39.73
N ALA A 492 13.82 15.88 40.56
CA ALA A 492 14.31 16.16 41.90
C ALA A 492 13.23 15.93 42.98
N THR A 493 13.63 16.08 44.24
CA THR A 493 12.73 15.92 45.38
C THR A 493 11.90 17.17 45.62
N PHE A 494 10.67 16.98 46.09
CA PHE A 494 9.83 18.02 46.68
C PHE A 494 9.59 17.74 48.17
N ALA A 495 9.10 18.73 48.90
CA ALA A 495 8.80 18.64 50.32
C ALA A 495 7.29 18.58 50.56
N ILE A 496 6.86 17.68 51.46
CA ILE A 496 5.56 17.73 52.12
C ILE A 496 5.79 18.29 53.52
N THR A 497 5.14 19.41 53.87
CA THR A 497 5.30 20.08 55.17
C THR A 497 3.99 20.19 55.94
N THR A 498 4.06 20.18 57.26
CA THR A 498 2.90 20.50 58.10
C THR A 498 2.73 22.01 58.22
N PRO A 499 1.49 22.51 58.39
CA PRO A 499 1.27 23.87 58.88
C PRO A 499 2.02 24.09 60.21
N SER A 500 2.57 25.29 60.43
CA SER A 500 3.27 25.62 61.68
C SER A 500 2.24 25.82 62.80
N ALA A 501 2.33 25.05 63.89
CA ALA A 501 1.35 25.09 64.98
C ALA A 501 1.29 26.47 65.66
N ASN A 502 0.06 26.97 65.86
CA ASN A 502 -0.27 28.23 66.54
C ASN A 502 0.41 29.47 65.95
N THR A 503 0.13 29.76 64.68
CA THR A 503 0.66 30.93 63.97
C THR A 503 -0.45 31.93 63.64
N VAL A 504 -0.19 33.24 63.79
CA VAL A 504 -1.08 34.32 63.32
C VAL A 504 -0.35 35.18 62.30
N TYR A 505 -0.97 35.43 61.16
CA TYR A 505 -0.36 36.13 60.02
C TYR A 505 -1.38 36.90 59.17
N PRO A 506 -0.95 37.96 58.45
CA PRO A 506 -1.75 38.58 57.42
C PRO A 506 -1.68 37.81 56.10
N GLU A 507 -2.79 37.79 55.35
CA GLU A 507 -2.87 37.30 53.98
C GLU A 507 -3.50 38.36 53.06
N PRO A 508 -2.82 38.73 51.95
CA PRO A 508 -1.47 38.31 51.59
C PRO A 508 -0.40 38.94 52.50
N GLN A 509 0.69 38.21 52.76
CA GLN A 509 1.79 38.70 53.59
C GLN A 509 2.46 39.95 53.01
N ASN A 510 2.42 40.13 51.69
CA ASN A 510 2.87 41.32 51.00
C ASN A 510 1.68 41.91 50.25
N SER A 511 1.24 43.09 50.65
CA SER A 511 0.08 43.79 50.09
C SER A 511 0.51 45.10 49.44
N CYS A 512 -0.25 45.60 48.46
CA CYS A 512 0.01 46.91 47.89
C CYS A 512 -1.28 47.63 47.51
N ALA A 513 -1.26 48.96 47.55
CA ALA A 513 -2.32 49.78 46.97
C ALA A 513 -1.77 51.11 46.44
N PRO A 514 -2.36 51.64 45.35
CA PRO A 514 -2.02 52.98 44.89
C PRO A 514 -2.49 54.08 45.84
N TYR A 515 -1.92 55.30 45.73
CA TYR A 515 -2.35 56.45 46.54
C TYR A 515 -3.87 56.62 46.55
N SER A 516 -4.43 56.87 47.74
CA SER A 516 -5.87 57.01 48.02
C SER A 516 -6.74 55.75 47.84
N ASN A 517 -6.21 54.66 47.30
CA ASN A 517 -6.92 53.38 47.21
C ASN A 517 -6.76 52.56 48.49
N THR A 518 -7.71 51.64 48.69
CA THR A 518 -7.70 50.66 49.77
C THR A 518 -7.41 49.25 49.26
N VAL A 519 -6.80 48.42 50.11
CA VAL A 519 -6.70 46.96 49.92
C VAL A 519 -7.29 46.25 51.14
N ALA A 520 -7.88 45.08 50.90
CA ALA A 520 -8.28 44.18 51.96
C ALA A 520 -7.10 43.26 52.33
N VAL A 521 -6.73 43.21 53.61
CA VAL A 521 -5.74 42.28 54.15
C VAL A 521 -6.39 41.45 55.24
N GLN A 522 -6.46 40.14 55.05
CA GLN A 522 -7.06 39.21 56.01
C GLN A 522 -6.06 38.87 57.11
N ILE A 523 -6.52 38.66 58.34
CA ILE A 523 -5.71 38.16 59.45
C ILE A 523 -6.18 36.75 59.78
N TRP A 524 -5.30 35.77 59.58
CA TRP A 524 -5.55 34.35 59.80
C TRP A 524 -4.82 33.84 61.04
N ALA A 525 -5.42 32.85 61.69
CA ALA A 525 -4.80 32.04 62.73
C ALA A 525 -4.83 30.57 62.32
N ASP A 526 -3.67 29.93 62.30
CA ASP A 526 -3.52 28.48 62.17
C ASP A 526 -3.16 27.92 63.54
N THR A 527 -4.16 27.44 64.29
CA THR A 527 -3.94 26.94 65.65
C THR A 527 -4.20 25.44 65.75
N THR A 528 -3.36 24.74 66.51
CA THR A 528 -3.69 23.38 66.99
C THR A 528 -4.44 23.46 68.31
N ASP A 529 -4.19 24.50 69.10
CA ASP A 529 -4.87 24.75 70.36
C ASP A 529 -6.17 25.56 70.16
N GLU A 530 -7.10 25.38 71.09
CA GLU A 530 -8.38 26.05 71.09
C GLU A 530 -8.28 27.50 71.59
N PHE A 531 -8.95 28.45 70.93
CA PHE A 531 -9.07 29.83 71.42
C PHE A 531 -10.48 30.39 71.17
N GLY A 532 -10.93 31.28 72.04
CA GLY A 532 -12.24 31.93 71.93
C GLY A 532 -12.18 33.45 72.06
N VAL A 533 -11.06 33.98 72.55
CA VAL A 533 -10.85 35.39 72.80
C VAL A 533 -9.46 35.77 72.30
N GLY A 534 -9.29 37.01 71.85
CA GLY A 534 -7.96 37.49 71.48
C GLY A 534 -7.88 39.00 71.42
N GLN A 535 -6.64 39.46 71.47
CA GLN A 535 -6.26 40.84 71.29
C GLN A 535 -5.12 40.90 70.27
N ILE A 536 -5.29 41.74 69.25
CA ILE A 536 -4.28 42.02 68.24
C ILE A 536 -3.92 43.50 68.35
N ASN A 537 -2.63 43.78 68.53
CA ASN A 537 -2.10 45.13 68.39
C ASN A 537 -1.25 45.17 67.13
N LEU A 538 -1.63 46.01 66.18
CA LEU A 538 -0.88 46.21 64.94
C LEU A 538 -0.12 47.52 65.00
N THR A 539 1.08 47.53 64.42
CA THR A 539 1.89 48.73 64.23
C THR A 539 2.30 48.84 62.76
N TYR A 540 2.22 50.06 62.23
CA TYR A 540 2.64 50.44 60.88
C TYR A 540 3.04 51.93 60.87
N ASP A 541 3.69 52.37 59.79
CA ASP A 541 4.04 53.76 59.55
C ASP A 541 2.84 54.51 58.96
N SER A 542 2.16 55.28 59.81
CA SER A 542 1.00 56.11 59.43
C SER A 542 1.29 57.22 58.43
N SER A 543 2.56 57.58 58.23
CA SER A 543 2.95 58.48 57.13
C SER A 543 2.93 57.78 55.77
N CYS A 544 2.99 56.44 55.77
CA CYS A 544 2.94 55.62 54.57
C CYS A 544 1.52 55.14 54.29
N ALA A 545 0.93 54.34 55.18
CA ALA A 545 -0.39 53.74 55.01
C ALA A 545 -1.20 53.79 56.31
N ASN A 546 -2.53 53.77 56.18
CA ASN A 546 -3.42 53.79 57.33
C ASN A 546 -4.45 52.67 57.21
N VAL A 547 -4.63 51.88 58.27
CA VAL A 547 -5.82 51.05 58.39
C VAL A 547 -7.01 52.01 58.49
N THR A 548 -8.09 51.75 57.74
CA THR A 548 -9.30 52.58 57.66
C THR A 548 -10.59 51.83 58.03
N ASN A 549 -10.56 50.51 58.03
CA ASN A 549 -11.65 49.68 58.55
C ASN A 549 -11.10 48.32 59.04
N PHE A 550 -11.82 47.66 59.94
CA PHE A 550 -11.59 46.25 60.28
C PHE A 550 -12.93 45.53 60.44
N GLU A 551 -13.12 44.47 59.65
CA GLU A 551 -14.32 43.62 59.70
C GLU A 551 -13.98 42.28 60.33
N TYR A 552 -14.67 41.91 61.41
CA TYR A 552 -14.46 40.62 62.06
C TYR A 552 -14.84 39.46 61.14
N GLY A 553 -14.07 38.37 61.24
CA GLY A 553 -14.39 37.11 60.58
C GLY A 553 -15.71 36.53 61.10
N PRO A 554 -16.37 35.63 60.34
CA PRO A 554 -17.75 35.21 60.59
C PRO A 554 -17.97 34.50 61.93
N LEU A 555 -16.91 33.99 62.55
CA LEU A 555 -16.98 33.28 63.83
C LEU A 555 -16.80 34.20 65.04
N PHE A 556 -16.37 35.44 64.82
CA PHE A 556 -16.01 36.35 65.88
C PHE A 556 -16.90 37.57 65.90
N SER A 557 -17.10 38.08 67.11
CA SER A 557 -17.68 39.40 67.37
C SER A 557 -16.72 40.16 68.25
N GLY A 558 -16.77 41.48 68.23
CA GLY A 558 -15.82 42.25 69.02
C GLY A 558 -16.15 43.72 69.05
N PHE A 559 -15.27 44.46 69.72
CA PHE A 559 -15.24 45.91 69.69
C PHE A 559 -13.86 46.33 69.22
N SER A 560 -13.81 47.05 68.10
CA SER A 560 -12.61 47.75 67.65
C SER A 560 -12.70 49.16 68.24
N THR A 561 -11.79 49.53 69.13
CA THR A 561 -11.64 50.95 69.47
C THR A 561 -10.86 51.60 68.33
N TRP A 562 -11.57 52.23 67.40
CA TRP A 562 -11.07 53.06 66.29
C TRP A 562 -10.39 54.38 66.76
N ASP A 563 -9.81 54.36 67.96
CA ASP A 563 -9.20 55.49 68.61
C ASP A 563 -8.04 55.01 69.48
N SER A 564 -7.11 54.31 68.83
CA SER A 564 -5.73 54.48 69.23
C SER A 564 -5.43 55.97 69.04
N THR A 565 -5.38 56.74 70.11
CA THR A 565 -4.95 58.15 70.09
C THR A 565 -3.51 58.34 69.55
N VAL A 566 -2.87 57.25 69.10
CA VAL A 566 -1.53 57.15 68.55
C VAL A 566 -1.63 56.71 67.08
N ALA A 567 -1.23 57.60 66.17
CA ALA A 567 -1.14 57.29 64.74
C ALA A 567 -0.21 56.08 64.49
N GLY A 568 -0.60 55.20 63.56
CA GLY A 568 0.20 54.03 63.18
C GLY A 568 0.03 52.81 64.08
N ARG A 569 -1.01 52.78 64.93
CA ARG A 569 -1.31 51.66 65.82
C ARG A 569 -2.79 51.33 65.83
N GLU A 570 -3.12 50.04 65.79
CA GLU A 570 -4.50 49.56 65.89
C GLU A 570 -4.64 48.53 67.00
N TRP A 571 -5.76 48.62 67.73
CA TRP A 571 -6.08 47.74 68.87
C TRP A 571 -7.39 47.02 68.59
N LEU A 572 -7.30 45.72 68.33
CA LEU A 572 -8.42 44.87 67.93
C LEU A 572 -8.67 43.84 69.01
N VAL A 573 -9.86 43.81 69.59
CA VAL A 573 -10.29 42.78 70.54
C VAL A 573 -11.45 42.00 69.95
N PHE A 574 -11.39 40.68 70.05
CA PHE A 574 -12.44 39.79 69.54
C PHE A 574 -12.77 38.68 70.52
N THR A 575 -14.00 38.20 70.44
CA THR A 575 -14.56 37.14 71.28
C THR A 575 -15.56 36.29 70.50
N ARG A 576 -15.70 35.03 70.89
CA ARG A 576 -16.66 34.06 70.37
C ARG A 576 -17.33 33.32 71.52
N LEU A 577 -18.61 32.98 71.35
CA LEU A 577 -19.32 32.06 72.25
C LEU A 577 -18.82 30.62 72.00
N GLY A 578 -17.67 30.28 72.59
CA GLY A 578 -16.98 28.97 72.45
C GLY A 578 -15.60 29.07 71.79
N THR A 579 -14.86 27.97 71.78
CA THR A 579 -13.49 27.87 71.28
C THR A 579 -13.40 27.33 69.85
N VAL A 580 -12.40 27.78 69.08
CA VAL A 580 -12.05 27.30 67.72
C VAL A 580 -10.59 26.83 67.69
N SER A 581 -10.29 25.93 66.75
CA SER A 581 -8.94 25.56 66.32
C SER A 581 -8.92 25.29 64.81
N GLY A 582 -7.73 25.14 64.22
CA GLY A 582 -7.50 25.01 62.78
C GLY A 582 -7.19 26.34 62.11
N THR A 583 -7.41 26.43 60.80
CA THR A 583 -7.25 27.66 60.01
C THR A 583 -8.50 28.52 60.13
N VAL A 584 -8.37 29.66 60.81
CA VAL A 584 -9.50 30.53 61.17
C VAL A 584 -9.22 31.98 60.78
N LEU A 585 -10.14 32.57 60.03
CA LEU A 585 -10.12 34.01 59.73
C LEU A 585 -10.56 34.81 60.97
N ILE A 586 -9.66 35.62 61.51
CA ILE A 586 -9.95 36.53 62.63
C ILE A 586 -10.71 37.75 62.11
N GLY A 587 -10.31 38.30 60.96
CA GLY A 587 -10.98 39.42 60.32
C GLY A 587 -10.19 40.03 59.18
N THR A 588 -10.73 41.07 58.56
CA THR A 588 -10.20 41.73 57.36
C THR A 588 -9.94 43.20 57.64
N LEU A 589 -8.69 43.62 57.49
CA LEU A 589 -8.26 45.02 57.50
C LEU A 589 -8.56 45.65 56.15
N THR A 590 -9.03 46.90 56.14
CA THR A 590 -9.00 47.77 54.96
C THR A 590 -7.87 48.76 55.13
N ILE A 591 -6.80 48.65 54.34
CA ILE A 591 -5.61 49.50 54.44
C ILE A 591 -5.62 50.49 53.28
N GLN A 592 -5.62 51.79 53.56
CA GLN A 592 -5.54 52.87 52.58
C GLN A 592 -4.11 53.40 52.47
N CYS A 593 -3.64 53.62 51.25
CA CYS A 593 -2.37 54.30 51.04
C CYS A 593 -2.48 55.81 51.35
N GLY A 594 -1.59 56.32 52.20
CA GLY A 594 -1.62 57.68 52.76
C GLY A 594 -0.72 58.70 52.06
N THR A 595 0.19 58.28 51.19
CA THR A 595 1.16 59.17 50.51
C THR A 595 1.18 59.03 48.99
N THR A 596 1.49 60.12 48.29
CA THR A 596 1.65 60.16 46.83
C THR A 596 3.02 59.67 46.35
N SER A 597 3.96 59.41 47.27
CA SER A 597 5.30 58.85 46.98
C SER A 597 5.35 57.36 47.30
N GLU A 598 6.23 56.62 46.62
CA GLU A 598 6.48 55.22 46.98
C GLU A 598 7.00 55.11 48.42
N CYS A 599 6.39 54.22 49.21
CA CYS A 599 6.86 53.86 50.53
C CYS A 599 6.44 52.44 50.88
N GLU A 600 7.22 51.82 51.75
CA GLU A 600 6.96 50.49 52.30
C GLU A 600 6.78 50.63 53.81
N THR A 601 5.77 49.96 54.36
CA THR A 601 5.59 49.88 55.80
C THR A 601 5.34 48.45 56.27
N PRO A 602 6.05 47.98 57.31
CA PRO A 602 5.78 46.67 57.88
C PRO A 602 4.47 46.70 58.67
N LEU A 603 3.59 45.74 58.39
CA LEU A 603 2.40 45.46 59.18
C LEU A 603 2.78 44.47 60.29
N THR A 604 3.16 45.00 61.46
CA THR A 604 3.75 44.18 62.53
C THR A 604 2.77 43.98 63.68
N PHE A 605 2.74 42.76 64.22
CA PHE A 605 2.05 42.47 65.48
C PHE A 605 2.91 42.89 66.68
N ALA A 606 2.43 43.86 67.46
CA ALA A 606 3.13 44.40 68.61
C ALA A 606 2.63 43.81 69.94
N PRO A 607 3.47 43.72 70.97
CA PRO A 607 3.02 43.37 72.31
C PRO A 607 2.09 44.44 72.93
N PRO A 608 1.08 44.07 73.74
CA PRO A 608 0.64 42.69 74.03
C PRO A 608 -0.42 42.16 73.03
N SER A 609 0.00 41.50 71.94
CA SER A 609 -0.89 40.67 71.11
C SER A 609 -0.97 39.26 71.71
N LYS A 610 -2.17 38.69 71.78
CA LYS A 610 -2.43 37.37 72.39
C LYS A 610 -3.70 36.72 71.85
N LEU A 611 -3.66 35.39 71.73
CA LEU A 611 -4.86 34.55 71.66
C LEU A 611 -5.08 33.90 73.02
N ASN A 612 -6.32 33.71 73.42
CA ASN A 612 -6.70 33.20 74.74
C ASN A 612 -7.82 32.18 74.60
N ASP A 613 -7.61 31.02 75.24
CA ASP A 613 -8.69 30.12 75.60
C ASP A 613 -9.35 30.66 76.88
N PRO A 614 -10.65 31.00 76.86
CA PRO A 614 -11.34 31.52 78.03
C PRO A 614 -11.33 30.56 79.24
N PHE A 615 -11.01 29.29 79.05
CA PHE A 615 -10.94 28.26 80.10
C PHE A 615 -9.50 27.90 80.51
N VAL A 616 -8.52 28.04 79.62
CA VAL A 616 -7.14 27.52 79.84
C VAL A 616 -6.10 28.64 79.95
N GLY A 617 -6.34 29.81 79.37
CA GLY A 617 -5.43 30.97 79.43
C GLY A 617 -4.82 31.35 78.08
N ASP A 618 -3.76 32.16 78.13
CA ASP A 618 -3.11 32.71 76.93
C ASP A 618 -2.34 31.61 76.17
N LEU A 619 -2.53 31.54 74.85
CA LEU A 619 -1.84 30.60 73.95
C LEU A 619 -0.44 31.13 73.62
N ILE A 620 0.51 30.21 73.44
CA ILE A 620 1.82 30.52 72.85
C ILE A 620 1.63 30.56 71.33
N VAL A 621 1.71 31.75 70.76
CA VAL A 621 1.46 32.01 69.34
C VAL A 621 2.71 32.60 68.68
N THR A 622 3.05 32.10 67.50
CA THR A 622 4.03 32.73 66.60
C THR A 622 3.34 33.82 65.78
N TRP A 623 3.79 35.07 65.91
CA TRP A 623 3.24 36.20 65.18
C TRP A 623 4.10 36.53 63.97
N ILE A 624 3.57 36.39 62.77
CA ILE A 624 4.28 36.69 61.52
C ILE A 624 3.69 37.96 60.93
N GLY A 625 4.47 39.05 60.90
CA GLY A 625 4.05 40.30 60.26
C GLY A 625 4.00 40.20 58.73
N GLY A 626 3.50 41.26 58.10
CA GLY A 626 3.52 41.44 56.65
C GLY A 626 4.19 42.74 56.23
N THR A 627 4.21 43.01 54.94
CA THR A 627 4.60 44.31 54.36
C THR A 627 3.44 44.90 53.57
N PHE A 628 3.31 46.22 53.63
CA PHE A 628 2.39 46.98 52.79
C PHE A 628 3.14 48.03 51.99
N ASN A 629 3.01 47.96 50.67
CA ASN A 629 3.64 48.87 49.74
C ASN A 629 2.61 49.88 49.19
N CYS A 630 2.88 51.14 49.48
CA CYS A 630 2.21 52.27 48.86
C CYS A 630 2.91 52.59 47.55
N THR A 631 2.17 52.47 46.45
CA THR A 631 2.69 52.85 45.13
C THR A 631 2.05 54.16 44.69
N PRO A 632 2.73 54.97 43.85
CA PRO A 632 2.06 56.03 43.12
C PRO A 632 0.83 55.46 42.39
N LEU A 633 -0.25 56.26 42.26
CA LEU A 633 -1.40 55.93 41.40
C LEU A 633 -0.88 55.37 40.06
N PRO A 634 -1.35 54.21 39.57
CA PRO A 634 -1.08 53.85 38.20
C PRO A 634 -1.72 54.94 37.36
N GLN A 635 -0.89 55.73 36.70
CA GLN A 635 -1.34 56.49 35.56
C GLN A 635 -1.70 55.43 34.52
N LEU A 636 -2.97 55.03 34.46
CA LEU A 636 -3.53 54.41 33.26
C LEU A 636 -3.50 55.49 32.18
N CYS A 637 -2.37 55.59 31.49
CA CYS A 637 -2.28 56.19 30.18
C CYS A 637 -1.99 55.06 29.20
N THR A 638 -3.02 54.46 28.63
CA THR A 638 -2.92 54.18 27.20
C THR A 638 -2.94 55.55 26.52
N ASN A 639 -1.81 56.03 25.98
CA ASN A 639 -1.86 56.97 24.85
C ASN A 639 -0.60 56.91 23.94
N PRO A 640 -0.74 56.76 22.60
CA PRO A 640 -2.01 56.72 21.93
C PRO A 640 -2.72 55.41 22.23
N ASP A 641 -3.97 55.56 22.66
CA ASP A 641 -5.03 54.59 22.47
C ASP A 641 -4.81 53.99 21.08
N PRO A 642 -4.49 52.69 20.90
CA PRO A 642 -4.38 52.16 19.57
C PRO A 642 -5.79 51.82 19.07
N PRO A 643 -6.32 52.55 18.08
CA PRO A 643 -7.01 51.84 17.01
C PRO A 643 -6.10 50.67 16.58
N SER A 644 -6.64 49.46 16.46
CA SER A 644 -6.06 48.32 15.74
C SER A 644 -4.54 48.43 15.43
N HIS A 645 -3.67 47.81 16.22
CA HIS A 645 -2.26 47.70 15.84
C HIS A 645 -2.12 46.70 14.69
N ASP A 646 -1.69 47.18 13.52
CA ASP A 646 -1.25 46.34 12.41
C ASP A 646 0.19 45.89 12.68
N PHE A 647 0.39 44.60 12.93
CA PHE A 647 1.71 43.99 13.15
C PHE A 647 2.48 43.76 11.84
N GLY A 648 1.89 44.11 10.69
CA GLY A 648 2.45 43.87 9.35
C GLY A 648 2.35 42.39 8.95
N THR A 649 2.62 42.10 7.68
CA THR A 649 2.63 40.73 7.15
C THR A 649 3.95 40.01 7.46
N VAL A 650 3.88 38.83 8.09
CA VAL A 650 5.02 37.92 8.26
C VAL A 650 5.05 36.93 7.09
N PRO A 651 6.12 36.88 6.27
CA PRO A 651 6.23 35.92 5.17
C PRO A 651 6.25 34.47 5.67
N GLU A 652 5.65 33.56 4.89
CA GLU A 652 5.58 32.13 5.22
C GLU A 652 6.97 31.54 5.48
N GLY A 653 7.15 30.92 6.64
CA GLY A 653 8.40 30.30 7.07
C GLY A 653 9.39 31.20 7.84
N GLN A 654 9.01 32.42 8.23
CA GLN A 654 9.83 33.29 9.09
C GLN A 654 9.16 33.65 10.42
N THR A 655 9.98 33.95 11.44
CA THR A 655 9.53 34.36 12.79
C THR A 655 9.87 35.84 13.02
N ALA A 656 8.88 36.62 13.46
CA ALA A 656 9.09 38.00 13.94
C ALA A 656 8.86 38.07 15.45
N THR A 657 9.65 38.90 16.14
CA THR A 657 9.61 39.05 17.60
C THR A 657 9.40 40.52 17.97
N TRP A 658 8.40 40.80 18.79
CA TRP A 658 8.16 42.11 19.39
C TRP A 658 8.38 42.05 20.89
N THR A 659 9.06 43.06 21.44
CA THR A 659 9.39 43.13 22.86
C THR A 659 8.66 44.31 23.48
N PHE A 660 7.88 44.04 24.52
CA PHE A 660 7.22 45.06 25.33
C PHE A 660 7.72 44.97 26.77
N ALA A 661 7.90 46.12 27.43
CA ALA A 661 8.18 46.16 28.86
C ALA A 661 6.86 46.15 29.62
N ILE A 662 6.59 45.06 30.34
CA ILE A 662 5.42 44.93 31.22
C ILE A 662 5.93 45.03 32.65
N THR A 663 5.50 46.03 33.39
CA THR A 663 5.75 46.12 34.84
C THR A 663 4.54 45.52 35.55
N ASN A 664 4.71 44.30 36.08
CA ASN A 664 3.64 43.53 36.69
C ASN A 664 3.35 44.02 38.13
N CYS A 665 2.08 44.31 38.44
CA CYS A 665 1.62 44.56 39.79
C CYS A 665 0.47 43.58 40.12
N GLY A 666 0.82 42.31 40.38
CA GLY A 666 -0.07 41.31 40.98
C GLY A 666 -0.32 40.04 40.14
N GLU A 667 -0.67 38.95 40.82
CA GLU A 667 -1.10 37.68 40.22
C GLU A 667 -2.51 37.82 39.61
N ASN A 668 -2.59 38.25 38.36
CA ASN A 668 -3.78 38.07 37.52
C ASN A 668 -3.34 37.65 36.11
N THR A 669 -4.07 36.71 35.50
CA THR A 669 -3.84 36.26 34.13
C THR A 669 -4.35 37.31 33.14
N LEU A 670 -3.45 37.92 32.36
CA LEU A 670 -3.82 38.70 31.18
C LEU A 670 -4.21 37.73 30.05
N THR A 671 -5.44 37.81 29.57
CA THR A 671 -5.90 37.05 28.41
C THR A 671 -5.86 37.93 27.17
N TRP A 672 -5.18 37.48 26.13
CA TRP A 672 -5.21 38.07 24.79
C TRP A 672 -5.66 37.02 23.79
N THR A 673 -6.51 37.41 22.84
CA THR A 673 -6.90 36.60 21.69
C THR A 673 -6.18 37.14 20.45
N VAL A 674 -5.42 36.29 19.79
CA VAL A 674 -4.90 36.54 18.43
C VAL A 674 -5.83 35.81 17.47
N SER A 675 -6.50 36.55 16.60
CA SER A 675 -7.21 35.98 15.45
C SER A 675 -6.36 36.20 14.21
N ASP A 676 -6.33 35.20 13.33
CA ASP A 676 -5.71 35.30 11.99
C ASP A 676 -6.22 36.51 11.18
#